data_AF-A0A6C0L8Z4-F1
#
_entry.id   AF-A0A6C0L8Z4-F1
#
_cell.length_a   1.000
_cell.length_b   1.000
_cell.length_c   1.000
_cell.angle_alpha   90.00
_cell.angle_beta   90.00
_cell.angle_gamma   90.00
#
_symmetry.space_group_name_H-M   'P 1'
#
loop_
_entity.id
_entity.type
_entity.pdbx_description
1 polymer ?
#
loop_
_entity_poly.entity_id
_entity_poly.type
_entity_poly.pdbx_seq_one_letter_code
_entity_poly.pdbx_strand_id
1 'polypeptide(L)'
;MSSLDYDDDFLGNKDVSKVAECIRNRTNFTIPKSFHMVDKKDFNPEMLNMYIKHDASPKLKLLLEKIKLLDEQDLRQSGKLHKHLIFTDVNRSTYGAKIIASALTANGMNLIYHPQGTGFSMIDDSEMLKTKNNNYAALLSKSFFDRPVNSKIRKIVLDKFNSRPENSYGELIRFIILDQGFKEGIDLFDVKYVHLFEPLAVNADEKQAIGRATRFCGQKGLEFHPRYGWPLYVFKYDVVIPEELKHKYMDSETLFELYIKNSNLDMRKIIFANELENATIGASVDKELNKAIHQFSIEKPANILKSNSGSRGGTGSKGSKGSKSHSASSKAIPPAKIMNLEKMQEYIKKNFAAFKYPPLLLENKCTGGSLGGAVNGNIVTFTPTQDFVRHYFQPQSAYKGLLLHHSVGTGKTCTAIATATTSFDVENYTILWVTRHTLKNDIWKNMFGQVCSIDIQEKIKNGLVLPNKITSKSKYISSNWMEPISYKQFSNMLLKKNKIYEEMVKRNGSEDPLHKTLLIIDEAHKLYSPTVAKSERPNTNILEKMIQKSYEKSGADSVRVLLMTATPFTEDGMEMIKLLNLLREDSKFDADFGNFSSTYLDSGGYFTTKGLKDFQDKISGYISYLNRSQDARNFAHPVIKNVYAKMSWRTHESSSSDKSDIKLKMSKEGKEEIKEIKNELKEITKQVKALDAFDKELKACVKMANTNYKAVTKNIMNQRKEGEKLCKKEPKDRMKACNDRVIEEYNKLLNKINIENENELKRCSDKNKQGKSNSNVKKMMARKKELEKEVEKYKTMVARIKENKLKGEGKRADIKVFTIKKKSLKEKIAIFREQVKDLKEKYETSKKKINQILVKADKMNAMKELKKESAPFLLAKKELKDLRAQASKLNTQQQVLKVNYGFKKIQNISQQYALDKYCL
;
A
#
# COMPACT_ATOMS: atom_id res chain seq x y z
N MET A 1 29.20 5.77 -11.61
CA MET A 1 29.73 5.48 -10.27
C MET A 1 29.98 6.83 -9.63
N SER A 2 29.03 7.21 -8.80
CA SER A 2 29.14 8.23 -7.75
C SER A 2 27.88 7.97 -6.94
N SER A 3 28.01 7.08 -5.96
CA SER A 3 27.08 6.99 -4.84
C SER A 3 26.83 8.41 -4.36
N LEU A 4 25.58 8.83 -4.42
CA LEU A 4 25.13 9.87 -3.53
C LEU A 4 24.88 9.13 -2.23
N ASP A 5 25.84 9.25 -1.32
CA ASP A 5 25.72 8.76 0.05
C ASP A 5 24.45 9.33 0.66
N TYR A 6 23.48 8.44 0.85
CA TYR A 6 22.37 8.62 1.77
C TYR A 6 22.16 7.25 2.41
N ASP A 7 22.41 7.23 3.72
CA ASP A 7 22.16 6.17 4.70
C ASP A 7 23.13 4.97 4.67
N ASP A 8 24.34 5.15 5.22
CA ASP A 8 25.25 4.06 5.62
C ASP A 8 25.37 3.91 7.17
N ASP A 9 24.48 4.53 7.95
CA ASP A 9 24.44 4.39 9.42
C ASP A 9 23.55 3.22 9.87
N PHE A 10 23.71 2.04 9.27
CA PHE A 10 22.91 0.84 9.60
C PHE A 10 23.71 -0.35 10.15
N LEU A 11 24.98 -0.15 10.52
CA LEU A 11 25.81 -1.20 11.13
C LEU A 11 26.28 -0.75 12.52
N GLY A 12 25.51 -1.14 13.54
CA GLY A 12 25.87 -0.98 14.95
C GLY A 12 24.67 -1.15 15.87
N ASN A 13 24.57 -2.33 16.50
CA ASN A 13 23.51 -2.81 17.41
C ASN A 13 22.11 -3.00 16.78
N LYS A 14 21.69 -4.28 16.64
CA LYS A 14 20.34 -4.70 16.22
C LYS A 14 19.33 -4.36 17.33
N ASP A 15 18.93 -3.09 17.37
CA ASP A 15 17.72 -2.64 18.06
C ASP A 15 16.52 -3.27 17.33
N VAL A 16 15.79 -4.15 18.02
CA VAL A 16 14.60 -4.87 17.52
C VAL A 16 13.60 -3.91 16.88
N SER A 17 13.47 -2.69 17.43
CA SER A 17 12.62 -1.62 16.89
C SER A 17 13.01 -1.19 15.47
N LYS A 18 14.32 -1.15 15.15
CA LYS A 18 14.82 -0.78 13.82
C LYS A 18 14.54 -1.87 12.78
N VAL A 19 14.61 -3.14 13.18
CA VAL A 19 14.29 -4.28 12.30
C VAL A 19 12.81 -4.25 11.91
N ALA A 20 11.91 -4.08 12.89
CA ALA A 20 10.48 -3.92 12.65
C ALA A 20 10.19 -2.77 11.67
N GLU A 21 10.76 -1.58 11.91
CA GLU A 21 10.56 -0.42 11.03
C GLU A 21 11.06 -0.71 9.61
N CYS A 22 12.19 -1.40 9.46
CA CYS A 22 12.70 -1.81 8.16
C CYS A 22 11.73 -2.73 7.43
N ILE A 23 11.26 -3.81 8.09
CA ILE A 23 10.30 -4.76 7.52
C ILE A 23 9.02 -4.03 7.08
N ARG A 24 8.49 -3.16 7.95
CA ARG A 24 7.30 -2.34 7.69
C ARG A 24 7.46 -1.48 6.44
N ASN A 25 8.61 -0.81 6.29
CA ASN A 25 8.92 0.01 5.11
C ASN A 25 9.03 -0.83 3.82
N ARG A 26 9.80 -1.94 3.86
CA ARG A 26 10.05 -2.81 2.69
C ARG A 26 8.81 -3.58 2.23
N THR A 27 7.85 -3.78 3.12
CA THR A 27 6.53 -4.34 2.79
C THR A 27 5.80 -3.45 1.77
N ASN A 28 5.94 -2.13 1.87
CA ASN A 28 5.27 -1.18 0.97
C ASN A 28 6.00 -0.95 -0.35
N PHE A 29 7.33 -0.87 -0.33
CA PHE A 29 8.14 -0.75 -1.54
C PHE A 29 9.56 -1.22 -1.24
N THR A 30 10.20 -1.92 -2.16
CA THR A 30 11.54 -2.48 -1.92
C THR A 30 12.57 -1.41 -1.67
N ILE A 31 13.12 -0.73 -2.68
CA ILE A 31 14.14 0.31 -2.49
C ILE A 31 13.76 1.56 -3.26
N PRO A 32 13.14 2.57 -2.59
CA PRO A 32 12.80 3.83 -3.23
C PRO A 32 14.07 4.58 -3.62
N LYS A 33 14.03 5.23 -4.80
CA LYS A 33 15.10 6.06 -5.34
C LYS A 33 14.52 7.43 -5.67
N SER A 34 15.37 8.44 -5.83
CA SER A 34 14.92 9.81 -6.16
C SER A 34 14.01 9.86 -7.38
N PHE A 35 14.37 9.14 -8.45
CA PHE A 35 13.58 9.07 -9.68
C PHE A 35 12.25 8.29 -9.55
N HIS A 36 11.97 7.66 -8.40
CA HIS A 36 10.64 7.10 -8.10
C HIS A 36 9.72 8.11 -7.41
N MET A 37 10.21 9.27 -7.00
CA MET A 37 9.48 10.22 -6.16
C MET A 37 8.99 11.41 -6.98
N VAL A 38 7.68 11.63 -7.04
CA VAL A 38 7.06 12.77 -7.77
C VAL A 38 7.56 14.12 -7.28
N ASP A 39 7.99 14.20 -6.02
CA ASP A 39 8.50 15.43 -5.42
C ASP A 39 10.00 15.68 -5.68
N LYS A 40 10.63 14.87 -6.54
CA LYS A 40 12.03 15.02 -6.95
C LYS A 40 12.14 15.40 -8.42
N LYS A 41 13.11 16.25 -8.74
CA LYS A 41 13.31 16.81 -10.09
C LYS A 41 13.63 15.74 -11.14
N ASP A 42 14.18 14.60 -10.74
CA ASP A 42 14.53 13.48 -11.59
C ASP A 42 13.48 12.36 -11.64
N PHE A 43 12.27 12.61 -11.13
CA PHE A 43 11.14 11.69 -11.25
C PHE A 43 10.99 11.18 -12.69
N ASN A 44 10.88 9.85 -12.82
CA ASN A 44 10.68 9.17 -14.08
C ASN A 44 9.51 8.17 -13.92
N PRO A 45 8.31 8.49 -14.45
CA PRO A 45 7.13 7.65 -14.29
C PRO A 45 7.27 6.28 -14.98
N GLU A 46 7.92 6.22 -16.14
CA GLU A 46 8.15 4.95 -16.87
C GLU A 46 9.03 4.00 -16.05
N MET A 47 10.11 4.51 -15.45
CA MET A 47 10.96 3.70 -14.57
C MET A 47 10.20 3.21 -13.34
N LEU A 48 9.40 4.06 -12.71
CA LEU A 48 8.61 3.66 -11.54
C LEU A 48 7.63 2.54 -11.93
N ASN A 49 6.86 2.73 -13.00
CA ASN A 49 5.93 1.71 -13.51
C ASN A 49 6.67 0.42 -13.88
N MET A 50 7.86 0.50 -14.45
CA MET A 50 8.70 -0.66 -14.73
C MET A 50 9.10 -1.39 -13.44
N TYR A 51 9.50 -0.69 -12.36
CA TYR A 51 9.79 -1.31 -11.07
C TYR A 51 8.55 -1.96 -10.45
N ILE A 52 7.40 -1.29 -10.49
CA ILE A 52 6.12 -1.83 -9.98
C ILE A 52 5.73 -3.10 -10.75
N LYS A 53 5.84 -3.09 -12.09
CA LYS A 53 5.54 -4.25 -12.95
C LYS A 53 6.44 -5.44 -12.67
N HIS A 54 7.70 -5.21 -12.28
CA HIS A 54 8.64 -6.24 -11.84
C HIS A 54 8.65 -6.43 -10.32
N ASP A 55 7.51 -6.20 -9.69
CA ASP A 55 7.20 -6.56 -8.30
C ASP A 55 8.11 -5.91 -7.23
N ALA A 56 8.59 -4.69 -7.48
CA ALA A 56 9.20 -3.84 -6.44
C ALA A 56 8.19 -3.42 -5.35
N SER A 57 6.89 -3.49 -5.66
CA SER A 57 5.81 -3.40 -4.68
C SER A 57 4.57 -4.15 -5.20
N PRO A 58 4.42 -5.44 -4.83
CA PRO A 58 3.23 -6.21 -5.17
C PRO A 58 1.93 -5.56 -4.66
N LYS A 59 1.96 -4.95 -3.46
CA LYS A 59 0.80 -4.24 -2.91
C LYS A 59 0.39 -3.03 -3.74
N LEU A 60 1.36 -2.21 -4.17
CA LEU A 60 1.06 -1.01 -4.96
C LEU A 60 0.53 -1.37 -6.34
N LYS A 61 1.08 -2.43 -6.96
CA LYS A 61 0.54 -3.01 -8.19
C LYS A 61 -0.92 -3.45 -8.01
N LEU A 62 -1.18 -4.23 -6.96
CA LEU A 62 -2.52 -4.74 -6.66
C LEU A 62 -3.52 -3.62 -6.31
N LEU A 63 -3.08 -2.56 -5.61
CA LEU A 63 -3.90 -1.36 -5.35
C LEU A 63 -4.34 -0.70 -6.66
N LEU A 64 -3.42 -0.48 -7.60
CA LEU A 64 -3.73 0.13 -8.90
C LEU A 64 -4.66 -0.74 -9.76
N GLU A 65 -4.42 -2.06 -9.78
CA GLU A 65 -5.29 -3.02 -10.46
C GLU A 65 -6.69 -3.04 -9.82
N LYS A 66 -6.76 -3.00 -8.49
CA LYS A 66 -8.03 -2.98 -7.75
C LYS A 66 -8.83 -1.72 -8.06
N ILE A 67 -8.18 -0.55 -8.12
CA ILE A 67 -8.84 0.70 -8.50
C ILE A 67 -9.45 0.55 -9.90
N LYS A 68 -8.69 0.10 -10.91
CA LYS A 68 -9.22 -0.11 -12.27
C LYS A 68 -10.45 -1.03 -12.30
N LEU A 69 -10.41 -2.14 -11.55
CA LEU A 69 -11.55 -3.05 -11.46
C LEU A 69 -12.80 -2.40 -10.83
N LEU A 70 -12.61 -1.53 -9.82
CA LEU A 70 -13.71 -0.77 -9.21
C LEU A 70 -14.28 0.25 -10.20
N ASP A 71 -13.43 0.94 -10.94
CA ASP A 71 -13.83 1.92 -11.96
C ASP A 71 -14.71 1.28 -13.03
N GLU A 72 -14.29 0.12 -13.54
CA GLU A 72 -15.09 -0.65 -14.51
C GLU A 72 -16.43 -1.09 -13.92
N GLN A 73 -16.47 -1.49 -12.64
CA GLN A 73 -17.72 -1.86 -11.96
C GLN A 73 -18.65 -0.65 -11.80
N ASP A 74 -18.12 0.50 -11.39
CA ASP A 74 -18.91 1.71 -11.12
C ASP A 74 -19.48 2.32 -12.38
N LEU A 75 -18.68 2.37 -13.46
CA LEU A 75 -19.13 2.81 -14.78
C LEU A 75 -20.21 1.88 -15.34
N ARG A 76 -20.08 0.56 -15.16
CA ARG A 76 -21.13 -0.40 -15.56
C ARG A 76 -22.43 -0.24 -14.77
N GLN A 77 -22.35 0.06 -13.47
CA GLN A 77 -23.52 0.08 -12.59
C GLN A 77 -24.26 1.42 -12.59
N SER A 78 -23.52 2.54 -12.60
CA SER A 78 -24.09 3.88 -12.41
C SER A 78 -23.62 4.91 -13.43
N GLY A 79 -22.67 4.55 -14.30
CA GLY A 79 -22.05 5.49 -15.24
C GLY A 79 -21.17 6.56 -14.57
N LYS A 80 -20.97 6.49 -13.26
CA LYS A 80 -20.19 7.46 -12.47
C LYS A 80 -18.98 6.80 -11.83
N LEU A 81 -17.91 7.55 -11.66
CA LEU A 81 -16.78 7.16 -10.82
C LEU A 81 -17.00 7.66 -9.39
N HIS A 82 -16.19 7.23 -8.45
CA HIS A 82 -16.32 7.64 -7.05
C HIS A 82 -14.99 8.05 -6.44
N LYS A 83 -15.08 8.73 -5.29
CA LYS A 83 -13.93 9.19 -4.51
C LYS A 83 -13.31 8.07 -3.69
N HIS A 84 -11.98 8.14 -3.56
CA HIS A 84 -11.16 7.19 -2.81
C HIS A 84 -10.32 7.91 -1.76
N LEU A 85 -10.27 7.31 -0.56
CA LEU A 85 -9.25 7.60 0.45
C LEU A 85 -8.16 6.52 0.37
N ILE A 86 -6.89 6.91 0.27
CA ILE A 86 -5.75 6.01 0.45
C ILE A 86 -5.00 6.44 1.72
N PHE A 87 -4.95 5.56 2.71
CA PHE A 87 -4.31 5.81 3.99
C PHE A 87 -3.05 4.94 4.16
N THR A 88 -1.99 5.52 4.71
CA THR A 88 -0.74 4.84 5.05
C THR A 88 -0.25 5.27 6.43
N ASP A 89 0.08 4.29 7.25
CA ASP A 89 0.59 4.41 8.60
C ASP A 89 2.13 4.47 8.65
N VAL A 90 2.82 4.19 7.54
CA VAL A 90 4.28 4.22 7.49
C VAL A 90 4.83 5.63 7.74
N ASN A 91 5.64 5.75 8.81
CA ASN A 91 6.28 7.00 9.21
C ASN A 91 7.22 7.57 8.12
N ARG A 92 7.93 6.72 7.36
CA ARG A 92 8.77 7.18 6.25
C ARG A 92 7.92 7.43 5.01
N SER A 93 7.62 8.69 4.75
CA SER A 93 6.78 9.12 3.62
C SER A 93 7.23 8.58 2.24
N THR A 94 8.51 8.28 2.05
CA THR A 94 9.07 7.68 0.82
C THR A 94 8.65 6.22 0.59
N TYR A 95 8.24 5.50 1.64
CA TYR A 95 7.65 4.15 1.56
C TYR A 95 6.13 4.18 1.75
N GLY A 96 5.56 5.29 2.23
CA GLY A 96 4.12 5.50 2.33
C GLY A 96 3.61 6.49 1.28
N ALA A 97 3.12 7.64 1.73
CA ALA A 97 2.27 8.50 0.91
C ALA A 97 2.97 9.12 -0.33
N LYS A 98 4.29 9.36 -0.32
CA LYS A 98 4.99 9.88 -1.51
C LYS A 98 5.10 8.85 -2.62
N ILE A 99 5.37 7.58 -2.31
CA ILE A 99 5.45 6.55 -3.35
C ILE A 99 4.08 6.23 -3.94
N ILE A 100 3.02 6.30 -3.12
CA ILE A 100 1.63 6.21 -3.59
C ILE A 100 1.30 7.38 -4.54
N ALA A 101 1.62 8.62 -4.15
CA ALA A 101 1.43 9.80 -4.98
C ALA A 101 2.21 9.70 -6.31
N SER A 102 3.44 9.21 -6.26
CA SER A 102 4.24 8.94 -7.45
C SER A 102 3.60 7.90 -8.36
N ALA A 103 3.04 6.83 -7.81
CA ALA A 103 2.42 5.77 -8.59
C ALA A 103 1.12 6.25 -9.25
N LEU A 104 0.28 7.01 -8.55
CA LEU A 104 -0.88 7.67 -9.16
C LEU A 104 -0.43 8.59 -10.31
N THR A 105 0.58 9.43 -10.08
CA THR A 105 1.10 10.33 -11.12
C THR A 105 1.65 9.57 -12.32
N ALA A 106 2.39 8.48 -12.08
CA ALA A 106 2.91 7.63 -13.14
C ALA A 106 1.81 6.88 -13.91
N ASN A 107 0.59 6.80 -13.37
CA ASN A 107 -0.58 6.17 -14.00
C ASN A 107 -1.62 7.21 -14.45
N GLY A 108 -1.21 8.45 -14.74
CA GLY A 108 -2.03 9.46 -15.42
C GLY A 108 -2.86 10.36 -14.51
N MET A 109 -2.68 10.27 -13.19
CA MET A 109 -3.35 11.15 -12.23
C MET A 109 -2.58 12.46 -12.01
N ASN A 110 -3.30 13.55 -11.76
CA ASN A 110 -2.73 14.89 -11.66
C ASN A 110 -2.85 15.43 -10.23
N LEU A 111 -1.75 15.97 -9.69
CA LEU A 111 -1.74 16.58 -8.37
C LEU A 111 -2.38 17.98 -8.45
N ILE A 112 -3.35 18.26 -7.58
CA ILE A 112 -4.19 19.47 -7.65
C ILE A 112 -3.58 20.75 -7.04
N TYR A 113 -2.32 20.69 -6.62
CA TYR A 113 -1.56 21.86 -6.18
C TYR A 113 -0.11 21.70 -6.57
N HIS A 114 0.58 22.83 -6.73
CA HIS A 114 1.98 22.87 -7.11
C HIS A 114 2.78 23.74 -6.15
N PRO A 115 4.10 23.51 -6.04
CA PRO A 115 4.90 24.25 -5.07
C PRO A 115 5.10 25.71 -5.50
N GLN A 116 4.76 26.67 -4.62
CA GLN A 116 4.89 28.10 -4.87
C GLN A 116 5.46 28.81 -3.64
N GLY A 117 6.54 29.58 -3.82
CA GLY A 117 7.25 30.21 -2.70
C GLY A 117 7.65 29.19 -1.63
N THR A 118 7.30 29.46 -0.37
CA THR A 118 7.50 28.57 0.79
C THR A 118 6.38 27.55 1.00
N GLY A 119 5.32 27.58 0.20
CA GLY A 119 4.13 26.73 0.34
C GLY A 119 3.64 26.17 -1.00
N PHE A 120 2.32 26.16 -1.18
CA PHE A 120 1.67 25.60 -2.36
C PHE A 120 0.58 26.54 -2.87
N SER A 121 0.36 26.50 -4.19
CA SER A 121 -0.80 27.10 -4.85
C SER A 121 -1.67 26.00 -5.45
N MET A 122 -2.97 26.22 -5.47
CA MET A 122 -3.92 25.33 -6.11
C MET A 122 -3.86 25.46 -7.63
N ILE A 123 -4.22 24.38 -8.32
CA ILE A 123 -4.59 24.42 -9.73
C ILE A 123 -6.03 24.95 -9.83
N ASP A 124 -6.32 25.73 -10.86
CA ASP A 124 -7.65 26.29 -11.08
C ASP A 124 -8.66 25.23 -11.51
N ASP A 125 -9.94 25.44 -11.16
CA ASP A 125 -11.02 24.50 -11.45
C ASP A 125 -11.15 24.19 -12.94
N SER A 126 -10.99 25.21 -13.80
CA SER A 126 -11.05 25.05 -15.26
C SER A 126 -9.95 24.13 -15.79
N GLU A 127 -8.77 24.13 -15.17
CA GLU A 127 -7.68 23.21 -15.50
C GLU A 127 -7.93 21.81 -14.94
N MET A 128 -8.41 21.70 -13.70
CA MET A 128 -8.77 20.41 -13.10
C MET A 128 -9.87 19.69 -13.88
N LEU A 129 -10.82 20.43 -14.46
CA LEU A 129 -11.88 19.88 -15.30
C LEU A 129 -11.38 19.32 -16.64
N LYS A 130 -10.23 19.79 -17.16
CA LYS A 130 -9.59 19.17 -18.36
C LYS A 130 -9.12 17.75 -18.06
N THR A 131 -8.75 17.47 -16.81
CA THR A 131 -8.34 16.16 -16.31
C THR A 131 -9.41 15.56 -15.38
N LYS A 132 -10.69 15.82 -15.68
CA LYS A 132 -11.85 15.34 -14.93
C LYS A 132 -11.70 13.88 -14.52
N ASN A 133 -11.99 13.57 -13.25
CA ASN A 133 -11.84 12.24 -12.62
C ASN A 133 -10.40 11.72 -12.47
N ASN A 134 -9.39 12.40 -13.02
CA ASN A 134 -7.99 11.99 -13.00
C ASN A 134 -7.12 12.91 -12.13
N ASN A 135 -7.67 13.36 -11.01
CA ASN A 135 -7.04 14.31 -10.10
C ASN A 135 -6.91 13.75 -8.68
N TYR A 136 -5.84 14.11 -7.98
CA TYR A 136 -5.60 13.69 -6.60
C TYR A 136 -4.94 14.76 -5.72
N ALA A 137 -5.06 14.60 -4.41
CA ALA A 137 -4.37 15.39 -3.39
C ALA A 137 -3.60 14.48 -2.42
N ALA A 138 -2.52 14.99 -1.82
CA ALA A 138 -1.74 14.27 -0.81
C ALA A 138 -1.47 15.13 0.44
N LEU A 139 -2.16 14.85 1.54
CA LEU A 139 -1.94 15.55 2.80
C LEU A 139 -0.96 14.75 3.68
N LEU A 140 0.20 15.36 3.95
CA LEU A 140 1.36 14.72 4.56
C LEU A 140 1.76 15.46 5.83
N SER A 141 2.06 14.72 6.90
CA SER A 141 2.58 15.25 8.16
C SER A 141 4.00 15.79 8.00
N LYS A 142 4.75 15.21 7.06
CA LYS A 142 6.10 15.61 6.66
C LYS A 142 6.07 16.50 5.42
N SER A 143 7.22 17.09 5.07
CA SER A 143 7.33 17.95 3.90
C SER A 143 7.07 17.21 2.59
N PHE A 144 6.43 17.90 1.65
CA PHE A 144 6.23 17.48 0.26
C PHE A 144 6.87 18.52 -0.65
N PHE A 145 7.57 18.11 -1.71
CA PHE A 145 8.36 19.05 -2.53
C PHE A 145 9.28 19.97 -1.71
N ASP A 146 9.88 19.42 -0.66
CA ASP A 146 10.72 20.13 0.32
C ASP A 146 10.01 21.32 1.02
N ARG A 147 8.67 21.32 1.08
CA ARG A 147 7.83 22.37 1.70
C ARG A 147 6.81 21.76 2.68
N PRO A 148 6.44 22.47 3.76
CA PRO A 148 5.42 21.98 4.70
C PRO A 148 4.01 22.04 4.09
N VAL A 149 3.22 20.99 4.26
CA VAL A 149 1.78 21.01 3.96
C VAL A 149 1.05 21.68 5.12
N ASN A 150 1.00 23.02 5.09
CA ASN A 150 0.47 23.82 6.20
C ASN A 150 -1.07 23.80 6.30
N SER A 151 -1.62 24.44 7.34
CA SER A 151 -3.07 24.50 7.57
C SER A 151 -3.86 25.19 6.46
N LYS A 152 -3.26 26.17 5.76
CA LYS A 152 -3.91 26.88 4.65
C LYS A 152 -4.20 25.94 3.49
N ILE A 153 -3.19 25.22 3.01
CA ILE A 153 -3.38 24.27 1.90
C ILE A 153 -4.29 23.11 2.31
N ARG A 154 -4.14 22.58 3.53
CA ARG A 154 -5.03 21.53 4.08
C ARG A 154 -6.50 21.96 4.01
N LYS A 155 -6.81 23.18 4.44
CA LYS A 155 -8.18 23.70 4.42
C LYS A 155 -8.73 23.77 2.99
N ILE A 156 -7.98 24.38 2.07
CA ILE A 156 -8.43 24.55 0.68
C ILE A 156 -8.65 23.20 -0.02
N VAL A 157 -7.75 22.23 0.19
CA VAL A 157 -7.90 20.87 -0.36
C VAL A 157 -9.15 20.18 0.18
N LEU A 158 -9.39 20.25 1.50
CA LEU A 158 -10.56 19.60 2.11
C LEU A 158 -11.87 20.29 1.71
N ASP A 159 -11.90 21.63 1.66
CA ASP A 159 -13.06 22.40 1.21
C ASP A 159 -13.44 22.00 -0.23
N LYS A 160 -12.44 21.86 -1.11
CA LYS A 160 -12.66 21.40 -2.50
C LYS A 160 -13.05 19.93 -2.58
N PHE A 161 -12.40 19.04 -1.83
CA PHE A 161 -12.72 17.61 -1.85
C PHE A 161 -14.16 17.33 -1.39
N ASN A 162 -14.65 18.13 -0.44
CA ASN A 162 -15.97 18.01 0.18
C ASN A 162 -17.07 18.86 -0.48
N SER A 163 -16.77 19.59 -1.58
CA SER A 163 -17.75 20.45 -2.24
C SER A 163 -18.87 19.64 -2.89
N ARG A 164 -20.10 20.15 -2.79
CA ARG A 164 -21.32 19.53 -3.29
C ARG A 164 -22.19 20.58 -3.99
N PRO A 165 -22.75 20.27 -5.17
CA PRO A 165 -22.66 18.97 -5.86
C PRO A 165 -21.34 18.74 -6.62
N GLU A 166 -20.47 19.75 -6.72
CA GLU A 166 -19.39 19.86 -7.73
C GLU A 166 -18.33 18.75 -7.68
N ASN A 167 -18.10 18.13 -6.51
CA ASN A 167 -17.12 17.05 -6.35
C ASN A 167 -17.70 15.84 -5.61
N SER A 168 -19.00 15.56 -5.76
CA SER A 168 -19.63 14.41 -5.10
C SER A 168 -19.07 13.07 -5.62
N TYR A 169 -18.70 13.00 -6.90
CA TYR A 169 -18.20 11.79 -7.57
C TYR A 169 -16.71 11.87 -7.93
N GLY A 170 -16.02 12.96 -7.57
CA GLY A 170 -14.57 13.11 -7.72
C GLY A 170 -14.14 13.77 -9.03
N GLU A 171 -15.02 14.52 -9.67
CA GLU A 171 -14.75 15.24 -10.91
C GLU A 171 -13.54 16.17 -10.80
N LEU A 172 -13.39 16.86 -9.66
CA LEU A 172 -12.30 17.80 -9.38
C LEU A 172 -11.17 17.14 -8.60
N ILE A 173 -11.47 16.41 -7.53
CA ILE A 173 -10.50 15.65 -6.73
C ILE A 173 -11.08 14.28 -6.42
N ARG A 174 -10.50 13.24 -7.03
CA ARG A 174 -10.99 11.87 -6.91
C ARG A 174 -10.30 11.08 -5.81
N PHE A 175 -8.98 11.25 -5.67
CA PHE A 175 -8.19 10.53 -4.67
C PHE A 175 -7.61 11.49 -3.65
N ILE A 176 -7.67 11.12 -2.38
CA ILE A 176 -6.91 11.79 -1.32
C ILE A 176 -6.00 10.78 -0.62
N ILE A 177 -4.71 11.10 -0.56
CA ILE A 177 -3.70 10.31 0.14
C ILE A 177 -3.44 10.96 1.49
N LEU A 178 -3.50 10.17 2.55
CA LEU A 178 -3.25 10.60 3.92
C LEU A 178 -2.19 9.73 4.59
N ASP A 179 -1.29 10.34 5.34
CA ASP A 179 -0.36 9.62 6.21
C ASP A 179 -0.85 9.55 7.67
N GLN A 180 -0.08 8.88 8.53
CA GLN A 180 -0.34 8.72 9.96
C GLN A 180 -0.68 10.03 10.71
N GLY A 181 -0.24 11.20 10.25
CA GLY A 181 -0.54 12.47 10.91
C GLY A 181 -1.99 12.96 10.72
N PHE A 182 -2.74 12.28 9.84
CA PHE A 182 -4.15 12.59 9.55
C PHE A 182 -5.10 11.50 10.04
N LYS A 183 -4.67 10.67 11.02
CA LYS A 183 -5.56 9.82 11.81
C LYS A 183 -6.66 10.63 12.50
N GLU A 184 -6.47 11.94 12.68
CA GLU A 184 -7.40 12.86 13.35
C GLU A 184 -7.58 14.22 12.65
N GLY A 185 -8.67 14.91 13.00
CA GLY A 185 -8.92 16.31 12.64
C GLY A 185 -9.30 16.59 11.19
N ILE A 186 -9.77 15.58 10.44
CA ILE A 186 -10.34 15.75 9.09
C ILE A 186 -11.66 14.99 8.94
N ASP A 187 -12.45 15.47 7.98
CA ASP A 187 -13.71 14.89 7.52
C ASP A 187 -13.67 14.78 6.01
N LEU A 188 -14.00 13.60 5.48
CA LEU A 188 -14.07 13.33 4.04
C LEU A 188 -15.50 12.92 3.68
N PHE A 189 -16.11 13.65 2.76
CA PHE A 189 -17.47 13.42 2.31
C PHE A 189 -17.52 12.68 0.99
N ASP A 190 -18.58 11.90 0.78
CA ASP A 190 -18.90 11.14 -0.44
C ASP A 190 -17.77 10.21 -0.92
N VAL A 191 -16.95 9.73 0.03
CA VAL A 191 -15.99 8.66 -0.22
C VAL A 191 -16.75 7.33 -0.28
N LYS A 192 -16.53 6.56 -1.35
CA LYS A 192 -17.07 5.19 -1.52
C LYS A 192 -16.04 4.11 -1.18
N TYR A 193 -14.76 4.42 -1.39
CA TYR A 193 -13.65 3.47 -1.24
C TYR A 193 -12.58 3.98 -0.27
N VAL A 194 -12.19 3.15 0.67
CA VAL A 194 -11.03 3.36 1.54
C VAL A 194 -10.01 2.26 1.25
N HIS A 195 -8.75 2.65 1.07
CA HIS A 195 -7.62 1.76 0.89
C HIS A 195 -6.66 1.96 2.05
N LEU A 196 -6.57 0.97 2.94
CA LEU A 196 -5.55 0.90 3.98
C LEU A 196 -4.34 0.18 3.39
N PHE A 197 -3.31 0.93 3.01
CA PHE A 197 -2.20 0.40 2.21
C PHE A 197 -1.32 -0.62 2.97
N GLU A 198 -1.45 -0.64 4.30
CA GLU A 198 -0.91 -1.67 5.18
C GLU A 198 -1.86 -1.89 6.38
N PRO A 199 -1.88 -3.08 6.99
CA PRO A 199 -2.67 -3.32 8.20
C PRO A 199 -2.17 -2.43 9.34
N LEU A 200 -3.07 -1.89 10.14
CA LEU A 200 -2.72 -1.09 11.31
C LEU A 200 -2.42 -2.00 12.50
N ALA A 201 -1.38 -1.70 13.27
CA ALA A 201 -1.00 -2.49 14.44
C ALA A 201 -2.08 -2.47 15.53
N VAL A 202 -2.80 -1.35 15.65
CA VAL A 202 -3.83 -1.16 16.67
C VAL A 202 -5.20 -0.91 16.04
N ASN A 203 -6.21 -1.65 16.51
CA ASN A 203 -7.60 -1.55 16.04
C ASN A 203 -8.19 -0.13 16.21
N ALA A 204 -7.76 0.62 17.23
CA ALA A 204 -8.19 2.00 17.46
C ALA A 204 -7.77 2.92 16.30
N ASP A 205 -6.53 2.82 15.83
CA ASP A 205 -6.03 3.60 14.71
C ASP A 205 -6.79 3.28 13.41
N GLU A 206 -7.15 2.01 13.22
CA GLU A 206 -7.97 1.59 12.09
C GLU A 206 -9.35 2.21 12.11
N LYS A 207 -10.04 2.15 13.25
CA LYS A 207 -11.34 2.81 13.45
C LYS A 207 -11.23 4.32 13.20
N GLN A 208 -10.14 4.95 13.62
CA GLN A 208 -9.91 6.39 13.39
C GLN A 208 -9.63 6.73 11.91
N ALA A 209 -8.86 5.90 11.20
CA ALA A 209 -8.57 6.09 9.78
C ALA A 209 -9.82 5.91 8.91
N ILE A 210 -10.60 4.85 9.14
CA ILE A 210 -11.89 4.61 8.45
C ILE A 210 -12.91 5.69 8.85
N GLY A 211 -12.89 6.11 10.12
CA GLY A 211 -13.75 7.14 10.69
C GLY A 211 -13.67 8.51 10.00
N ARG A 212 -12.59 8.78 9.25
CA ARG A 212 -12.47 9.99 8.41
C ARG A 212 -13.48 10.00 7.28
N ALA A 213 -13.88 8.83 6.78
CA ALA A 213 -14.87 8.67 5.73
C ALA A 213 -16.28 8.36 6.26
N THR A 214 -16.48 7.90 7.49
CA THR A 214 -17.83 7.59 8.04
C THR A 214 -18.36 8.69 8.96
N ARG A 215 -18.55 9.89 8.41
CA ARG A 215 -19.12 11.03 9.18
C ARG A 215 -20.65 11.08 9.06
N PHE A 216 -21.28 11.74 10.02
CA PHE A 216 -22.73 11.90 10.06
C PHE A 216 -23.22 12.60 8.79
N CYS A 217 -24.11 11.96 8.03
CA CYS A 217 -24.56 12.34 6.70
C CYS A 217 -23.43 12.67 5.71
N GLY A 218 -22.26 12.04 5.92
CA GLY A 218 -21.05 12.23 5.13
C GLY A 218 -21.18 11.73 3.69
N GLN A 219 -22.13 10.83 3.40
CA GLN A 219 -22.35 10.23 2.08
C GLN A 219 -23.61 10.73 1.38
N LYS A 220 -24.25 11.80 1.88
CA LYS A 220 -25.52 12.27 1.32
C LYS A 220 -25.47 12.73 -0.15
N GLY A 221 -24.28 12.98 -0.71
CA GLY A 221 -24.09 13.26 -2.13
C GLY A 221 -24.10 12.01 -3.01
N LEU A 222 -24.04 10.82 -2.41
CA LEU A 222 -24.16 9.53 -3.06
C LEU A 222 -25.60 8.99 -2.93
N GLU A 223 -25.99 8.13 -3.86
CA GLU A 223 -27.29 7.46 -3.83
C GLU A 223 -27.43 6.56 -2.60
N PHE A 224 -28.56 6.67 -1.90
CA PHE A 224 -28.87 5.83 -0.74
C PHE A 224 -29.52 4.53 -1.20
N HIS A 225 -28.86 3.39 -0.99
CA HIS A 225 -29.40 2.11 -1.43
C HIS A 225 -30.53 1.64 -0.49
N PRO A 226 -31.71 1.25 -1.00
CA PRO A 226 -32.87 0.91 -0.16
C PRO A 226 -32.66 -0.31 0.76
N ARG A 227 -31.74 -1.22 0.41
CA ARG A 227 -31.39 -2.40 1.24
C ARG A 227 -30.11 -2.25 2.06
N TYR A 228 -29.22 -1.34 1.68
CA TYR A 228 -27.84 -1.33 2.20
C TYR A 228 -27.38 0.06 2.70
N GLY A 229 -28.23 1.09 2.57
CA GLY A 229 -27.85 2.48 2.83
C GLY A 229 -26.65 2.89 1.97
N TRP A 230 -25.64 3.50 2.60
CA TRP A 230 -24.36 3.81 1.95
C TRP A 230 -23.27 2.80 2.35
N PRO A 231 -22.89 1.84 1.48
CA PRO A 231 -21.74 1.00 1.75
C PRO A 231 -20.43 1.77 1.56
N LEU A 232 -19.53 1.70 2.55
CA LEU A 232 -18.15 2.17 2.43
C LEU A 232 -17.22 0.96 2.29
N TYR A 233 -16.66 0.73 1.10
CA TYR A 233 -15.81 -0.44 0.89
C TYR A 233 -14.37 -0.15 1.35
N VAL A 234 -13.90 -0.92 2.33
CA VAL A 234 -12.56 -0.77 2.91
C VAL A 234 -11.69 -1.94 2.47
N PHE A 235 -10.60 -1.65 1.77
CA PHE A 235 -9.62 -2.66 1.32
C PHE A 235 -8.34 -2.55 2.14
N LYS A 236 -7.96 -3.63 2.82
CA LYS A 236 -6.74 -3.74 3.62
C LYS A 236 -5.68 -4.53 2.87
N TYR A 237 -4.56 -3.92 2.54
CA TYR A 237 -3.53 -4.54 1.71
C TYR A 237 -2.40 -5.13 2.56
N ASP A 238 -2.15 -6.43 2.42
CA ASP A 238 -1.02 -7.12 3.07
C ASP A 238 -0.26 -8.00 2.06
N VAL A 239 0.91 -8.51 2.46
CA VAL A 239 1.77 -9.37 1.65
C VAL A 239 1.87 -10.75 2.28
N VAL A 240 1.42 -11.78 1.58
CA VAL A 240 1.53 -13.18 2.02
C VAL A 240 2.93 -13.70 1.70
N ILE A 241 3.53 -14.36 2.69
CA ILE A 241 4.82 -15.03 2.57
C ILE A 241 4.57 -16.43 1.96
N PRO A 242 5.26 -16.79 0.85
CA PRO A 242 5.19 -18.13 0.27
C PRO A 242 5.60 -19.20 1.27
N GLU A 243 4.98 -20.38 1.20
CA GLU A 243 5.25 -21.52 2.10
C GLU A 243 6.75 -21.83 2.19
N GLU A 244 7.46 -21.76 1.07
CA GLU A 244 8.89 -22.05 0.96
C GLU A 244 9.77 -21.08 1.76
N LEU A 245 9.24 -19.91 2.12
CA LEU A 245 9.95 -18.87 2.86
C LEU A 245 9.44 -18.69 4.29
N LYS A 246 8.38 -19.38 4.71
CA LYS A 246 7.80 -19.22 6.06
C LYS A 246 8.80 -19.55 7.16
N HIS A 247 9.49 -20.69 7.06
CA HIS A 247 10.52 -21.09 8.03
C HIS A 247 11.66 -20.07 8.15
N LYS A 248 12.02 -19.39 7.05
CA LYS A 248 13.02 -18.32 7.06
C LYS A 248 12.53 -17.07 7.82
N TYR A 249 11.23 -16.82 7.79
CA TYR A 249 10.58 -15.64 8.33
C TYR A 249 9.71 -15.97 9.55
N MET A 250 10.25 -16.75 10.49
CA MET A 250 9.65 -17.04 11.80
C MET A 250 8.24 -17.65 11.70
N ASP A 251 8.00 -18.50 10.70
CA ASP A 251 6.71 -19.14 10.41
C ASP A 251 5.56 -18.12 10.32
N SER A 252 5.85 -16.94 9.77
CA SER A 252 4.86 -15.89 9.58
C SER A 252 4.08 -16.12 8.28
N GLU A 253 2.76 -15.95 8.33
CA GLU A 253 1.87 -16.04 7.16
C GLU A 253 1.99 -14.79 6.27
N THR A 254 2.20 -13.62 6.88
CA THR A 254 2.31 -12.34 6.17
C THR A 254 3.50 -11.51 6.63
N LEU A 255 3.93 -10.55 5.80
CA LEU A 255 4.96 -9.59 6.18
C LEU A 255 4.52 -8.67 7.33
N PHE A 256 3.21 -8.48 7.52
CA PHE A 256 2.70 -7.78 8.69
C PHE A 256 2.88 -8.60 9.97
N GLU A 257 2.59 -9.90 9.93
CA GLU A 257 2.85 -10.79 11.07
C GLU A 257 4.35 -10.84 11.41
N LEU A 258 5.21 -10.93 10.38
CA LEU A 258 6.66 -10.84 10.57
C LEU A 258 7.07 -9.52 11.22
N TYR A 259 6.44 -8.40 10.83
CA TYR A 259 6.64 -7.10 11.47
C TYR A 259 6.24 -7.12 12.95
N ILE A 260 5.09 -7.72 13.31
CA ILE A 260 4.64 -7.82 14.71
C ILE A 260 5.60 -8.70 15.52
N LYS A 261 6.01 -9.87 15.00
CA LYS A 261 6.98 -10.78 15.67
C LYS A 261 8.35 -10.14 15.89
N ASN A 262 8.76 -9.24 15.00
CA ASN A 262 10.01 -8.48 15.13
C ASN A 262 9.82 -7.13 15.84
N SER A 263 8.63 -6.84 16.37
CA SER A 263 8.36 -5.66 17.19
C SER A 263 8.42 -6.03 18.67
N ASN A 264 8.77 -5.08 19.53
CA ASN A 264 8.72 -5.25 20.99
C ASN A 264 7.26 -5.18 21.53
N LEU A 265 6.26 -5.55 20.73
CA LEU A 265 4.85 -5.52 21.15
C LEU A 265 4.53 -6.74 22.01
N ASP A 266 4.02 -6.52 23.22
CA ASP A 266 3.55 -7.58 24.12
C ASP A 266 2.20 -8.11 23.63
N MET A 267 2.17 -9.34 23.12
CA MET A 267 0.95 -9.99 22.62
C MET A 267 -0.15 -10.09 23.68
N ARG A 268 0.21 -10.23 24.97
CA ARG A 268 -0.79 -10.28 26.06
C ARG A 268 -1.49 -8.94 26.19
N LYS A 269 -0.78 -7.81 26.00
CA LYS A 269 -1.38 -6.48 26.01
C LYS A 269 -2.32 -6.27 24.83
N ILE A 270 -2.01 -6.81 23.65
CA ILE A 270 -2.87 -6.73 22.47
C ILE A 270 -4.17 -7.53 22.69
N ILE A 271 -4.06 -8.75 23.21
CA ILE A 271 -5.22 -9.59 23.56
C ILE A 271 -6.06 -8.90 24.63
N PHE A 272 -5.42 -8.46 25.71
CA PHE A 272 -6.07 -7.73 26.79
C PHE A 272 -6.83 -6.50 26.30
N ALA A 273 -6.26 -5.71 25.38
CA ALA A 273 -6.93 -4.52 24.84
C ALA A 273 -8.26 -4.86 24.14
N ASN A 274 -8.31 -5.96 23.39
CA ASN A 274 -9.54 -6.43 22.74
C ASN A 274 -10.56 -6.94 23.78
N GLU A 275 -10.10 -7.73 24.75
CA GLU A 275 -10.95 -8.27 25.83
C GLU A 275 -11.51 -7.16 26.72
N LEU A 276 -10.72 -6.13 27.00
CA LEU A 276 -11.11 -4.95 27.77
C LEU A 276 -12.22 -4.16 27.07
N GLU A 277 -12.17 -4.01 25.75
CA GLU A 277 -13.26 -3.38 24.99
C GLU A 277 -14.58 -4.14 25.18
N ASN A 278 -14.57 -5.46 25.07
CA ASN A 278 -15.76 -6.29 25.29
C ASN A 278 -16.26 -6.22 26.75
N ALA A 279 -15.35 -6.30 27.73
CA ALA A 279 -15.69 -6.23 29.14
C ALA A 279 -16.35 -4.88 29.50
N THR A 280 -15.81 -3.77 29.00
CA THR A 280 -16.33 -2.41 29.23
C THR A 280 -17.67 -2.17 28.54
N ILE A 281 -17.88 -2.68 27.33
CA ILE A 281 -19.20 -2.68 26.67
C ILE A 281 -20.20 -3.51 27.48
N GLY A 282 -19.79 -4.67 27.97
CA GLY A 282 -20.63 -5.55 28.78
C GLY A 282 -21.13 -4.89 30.07
N ALA A 283 -20.35 -3.98 30.63
CA ALA A 283 -20.66 -3.24 31.85
C ALA A 283 -21.29 -1.84 31.63
N SER A 284 -21.55 -1.45 30.37
CA SER A 284 -22.08 -0.11 30.10
C SER A 284 -23.49 0.05 30.65
N VAL A 285 -23.76 1.21 31.25
CA VAL A 285 -25.00 1.49 31.97
C VAL A 285 -26.23 1.50 31.06
N ASP A 286 -26.05 1.88 29.80
CA ASP A 286 -27.09 2.03 28.78
C ASP A 286 -27.13 0.87 27.78
N LYS A 287 -26.46 -0.26 28.08
CA LYS A 287 -26.37 -1.43 27.19
C LYS A 287 -27.73 -1.90 26.68
N GLU A 288 -28.68 -2.14 27.59
CA GLU A 288 -30.02 -2.63 27.22
C GLU A 288 -30.89 -1.56 26.53
N LEU A 289 -30.66 -0.27 26.82
CA LEU A 289 -31.36 0.84 26.17
C LEU A 289 -30.91 0.99 24.71
N ASN A 290 -29.62 0.79 24.45
CA ASN A 290 -28.99 0.91 23.14
C ASN A 290 -29.02 -0.38 22.31
N LYS A 291 -29.54 -1.49 22.84
CA LYS A 291 -29.55 -2.81 22.18
C LYS A 291 -30.11 -2.77 20.76
N ALA A 292 -31.22 -2.07 20.52
CA ALA A 292 -31.84 -1.97 19.20
C ALA A 292 -30.92 -1.29 18.16
N ILE A 293 -30.14 -0.28 18.57
CA ILE A 293 -29.22 0.41 17.67
C ILE A 293 -27.89 -0.32 17.48
N HIS A 294 -27.43 -1.09 18.47
CA HIS A 294 -26.22 -1.92 18.35
C HIS A 294 -26.47 -3.23 17.58
N GLN A 295 -27.67 -3.80 17.67
CA GLN A 295 -28.07 -5.01 16.95
C GLN A 295 -28.62 -4.72 15.56
N PHE A 296 -28.84 -3.44 15.22
CA PHE A 296 -29.26 -3.06 13.88
C PHE A 296 -28.17 -3.44 12.88
N SER A 297 -28.47 -4.45 12.08
CA SER A 297 -27.61 -4.93 11.02
C SER A 297 -28.35 -4.88 9.70
N ILE A 298 -27.65 -4.41 8.68
CA ILE A 298 -28.10 -4.46 7.29
C ILE A 298 -27.46 -5.67 6.61
N GLU A 299 -28.12 -6.24 5.61
CA GLU A 299 -27.50 -7.28 4.78
C GLU A 299 -26.22 -6.74 4.14
N LYS A 300 -25.11 -7.48 4.26
CA LYS A 300 -23.84 -7.06 3.67
C LYS A 300 -23.84 -7.39 2.16
N PRO A 301 -23.49 -6.44 1.27
CA PRO A 301 -23.44 -6.69 -0.17
C PRO A 301 -22.55 -7.88 -0.59
N ALA A 302 -21.54 -8.21 0.21
CA ALA A 302 -20.61 -9.31 -0.06
C ALA A 302 -21.22 -10.72 0.07
N ASN A 303 -22.34 -10.88 0.76
CA ASN A 303 -22.95 -12.19 1.04
C ASN A 303 -23.81 -12.74 -0.11
N ILE A 304 -24.01 -11.98 -1.19
CA ILE A 304 -24.81 -12.38 -2.36
C ILE A 304 -23.94 -12.95 -3.50
N LEU A 305 -22.63 -12.64 -3.54
CA LEU A 305 -21.71 -13.24 -4.51
C LEU A 305 -21.35 -14.71 -4.19
N LYS A 306 -21.76 -15.23 -3.02
CA LYS A 306 -21.54 -16.62 -2.60
C LYS A 306 -22.82 -17.47 -2.59
N SER A 307 -23.99 -16.89 -2.80
CA SER A 307 -25.30 -17.56 -2.75
C SER A 307 -25.97 -17.56 -4.12
N ASN A 308 -25.24 -18.01 -5.15
CA ASN A 308 -25.83 -18.52 -6.39
C ASN A 308 -25.69 -20.05 -6.47
N SER A 309 -25.87 -20.73 -5.34
CA SER A 309 -26.26 -22.14 -5.29
C SER A 309 -27.46 -22.24 -4.36
N GLY A 310 -28.55 -22.81 -4.90
CA GLY A 310 -29.91 -22.57 -4.43
C GLY A 310 -30.15 -22.85 -2.94
N SER A 311 -30.92 -21.96 -2.33
CA SER A 311 -31.93 -22.37 -1.35
C SER A 311 -33.07 -21.36 -1.29
N ARG A 312 -34.25 -21.96 -1.24
CA ARG A 312 -35.58 -21.35 -1.36
C ARG A 312 -35.83 -20.28 -0.30
N GLY A 313 -36.73 -19.37 -0.67
CA GLY A 313 -37.17 -18.24 0.13
C GLY A 313 -37.56 -18.60 1.56
N GLY A 314 -37.10 -17.76 2.49
CA GLY A 314 -37.62 -17.67 3.84
C GLY A 314 -38.67 -16.55 3.90
N THR A 315 -39.89 -16.96 4.23
CA THR A 315 -41.11 -16.18 4.37
C THR A 315 -40.96 -14.91 5.21
N GLY A 316 -41.49 -13.79 4.67
CA GLY A 316 -41.73 -12.58 5.44
C GLY A 316 -42.65 -12.86 6.62
N SER A 317 -42.17 -12.54 7.82
CA SER A 317 -42.99 -12.62 9.03
C SER A 317 -43.93 -11.43 9.08
N LYS A 318 -45.22 -11.74 9.05
CA LYS A 318 -46.35 -10.81 9.11
C LYS A 318 -46.29 -9.94 10.37
N GLY A 319 -46.68 -8.68 10.20
CA GLY A 319 -46.78 -7.70 11.27
C GLY A 319 -47.61 -8.20 12.46
N SER A 320 -47.04 -8.05 13.66
CA SER A 320 -47.80 -8.14 14.89
C SER A 320 -48.38 -6.77 15.21
N LYS A 321 -49.69 -6.76 15.40
CA LYS A 321 -50.54 -5.61 15.72
C LYS A 321 -50.01 -4.87 16.95
N GLY A 322 -50.13 -3.55 16.91
CA GLY A 322 -49.68 -2.62 17.94
C GLY A 322 -50.24 -2.96 19.32
N SER A 323 -49.32 -3.15 20.27
CA SER A 323 -49.61 -3.00 21.69
C SER A 323 -49.41 -1.53 22.05
N LYS A 324 -50.52 -0.83 22.31
CA LYS A 324 -50.49 0.44 23.03
C LYS A 324 -50.15 0.12 24.49
N SER A 325 -48.88 0.22 24.88
CA SER A 325 -48.53 0.27 26.30
C SER A 325 -48.52 1.73 26.75
N HIS A 326 -49.60 2.17 27.38
CA HIS A 326 -49.55 3.30 28.32
C HIS A 326 -48.74 2.85 29.54
N SER A 327 -47.44 3.14 29.57
CA SER A 327 -46.65 3.04 30.80
C SER A 327 -46.56 4.42 31.43
N ALA A 328 -47.11 4.56 32.63
CA ALA A 328 -46.98 5.73 33.48
C ALA A 328 -45.51 6.19 33.54
N SER A 329 -45.27 7.46 33.25
CA SER A 329 -43.93 8.07 33.22
C SER A 329 -43.36 8.15 34.64
N SER A 330 -42.66 7.10 35.09
CA SER A 330 -41.77 7.22 36.25
C SER A 330 -40.72 8.27 35.91
N LYS A 331 -40.63 9.34 36.70
CA LYS A 331 -39.56 10.35 36.55
C LYS A 331 -38.20 9.63 36.57
N ALA A 332 -37.30 10.01 35.66
CA ALA A 332 -35.94 9.48 35.64
C ALA A 332 -35.19 9.95 36.89
N ILE A 333 -34.67 9.02 37.69
CA ILE A 333 -34.02 9.32 38.98
C ILE A 333 -32.55 8.86 38.91
N PRO A 334 -31.56 9.77 39.09
CA PRO A 334 -30.16 9.40 39.11
C PRO A 334 -29.85 8.45 40.28
N PRO A 335 -28.93 7.48 40.12
CA PRO A 335 -28.64 6.48 41.15
C PRO A 335 -28.02 7.11 42.40
N ALA A 336 -28.64 6.89 43.56
CA ALA A 336 -28.15 7.40 44.85
C ALA A 336 -27.12 6.49 45.55
N LYS A 337 -26.82 5.30 44.99
CA LYS A 337 -25.85 4.34 45.53
C LYS A 337 -25.05 3.69 44.40
N ILE A 338 -23.80 3.32 44.68
CA ILE A 338 -22.99 2.49 43.79
C ILE A 338 -23.54 1.05 43.83
N MET A 339 -23.64 0.41 42.67
CA MET A 339 -24.22 -0.91 42.49
C MET A 339 -23.30 -1.80 41.65
N ASN A 340 -23.40 -3.11 41.86
CA ASN A 340 -22.79 -4.10 40.97
C ASN A 340 -23.55 -4.19 39.64
N LEU A 341 -23.05 -4.99 38.69
CA LEU A 341 -23.57 -5.01 37.32
C LEU A 341 -25.04 -5.40 37.24
N GLU A 342 -25.42 -6.46 37.95
CA GLU A 342 -26.79 -7.00 37.93
C GLU A 342 -27.80 -5.99 38.47
N LYS A 343 -27.54 -5.43 39.67
CA LYS A 343 -28.42 -4.42 40.28
C LYS A 343 -28.50 -3.15 39.44
N MET A 344 -27.39 -2.73 38.81
CA MET A 344 -27.40 -1.58 37.92
C MET A 344 -28.30 -1.81 36.71
N GLN A 345 -28.23 -2.99 36.07
CA GLN A 345 -29.10 -3.31 34.93
C GLN A 345 -30.59 -3.30 35.30
N GLU A 346 -30.93 -3.85 36.47
CA GLU A 346 -32.30 -3.78 37.01
C GLU A 346 -32.73 -2.34 37.27
N TYR A 347 -31.86 -1.53 37.87
CA TYR A 347 -32.11 -0.12 38.16
C TYR A 347 -32.40 0.69 36.89
N ILE A 348 -31.61 0.49 35.83
CA ILE A 348 -31.80 1.16 34.53
C ILE A 348 -33.10 0.72 33.87
N LYS A 349 -33.40 -0.58 33.90
CA LYS A 349 -34.67 -1.11 33.37
C LYS A 349 -35.89 -0.50 34.08
N LYS A 350 -35.80 -0.25 35.39
CA LYS A 350 -36.89 0.32 36.18
C LYS A 350 -37.06 1.83 35.98
N ASN A 351 -35.96 2.60 36.00
CA ASN A 351 -36.02 4.06 36.10
C ASN A 351 -35.78 4.80 34.77
N PHE A 352 -35.24 4.12 33.76
CA PHE A 352 -34.78 4.74 32.50
C PHE A 352 -35.33 4.06 31.23
N ALA A 353 -36.36 3.22 31.35
CA ALA A 353 -36.95 2.50 30.21
C ALA A 353 -37.46 3.42 29.08
N ALA A 354 -37.87 4.65 29.42
CA ALA A 354 -38.35 5.64 28.45
C ALA A 354 -37.28 6.05 27.42
N PHE A 355 -36.00 5.89 27.74
CA PHE A 355 -34.88 6.25 26.85
C PHE A 355 -34.40 5.08 25.98
N LYS A 356 -35.17 3.98 25.92
CA LYS A 356 -34.82 2.82 25.08
C LYS A 356 -34.99 3.16 23.60
N TYR A 357 -34.03 2.76 22.76
CA TYR A 357 -34.19 2.91 21.31
C TYR A 357 -35.34 2.04 20.80
N PRO A 358 -36.22 2.59 19.95
CA PRO A 358 -37.22 1.79 19.26
C PRO A 358 -36.56 0.86 18.23
N PRO A 359 -37.26 -0.19 17.77
CA PRO A 359 -36.84 -0.96 16.59
C PRO A 359 -36.58 -0.03 15.41
N LEU A 360 -35.46 -0.22 14.71
CA LEU A 360 -35.02 0.67 13.63
C LEU A 360 -35.37 0.08 12.26
N LEU A 361 -35.97 0.89 11.38
CA LEU A 361 -36.14 0.60 9.96
C LEU A 361 -35.05 1.30 9.14
N LEU A 362 -34.58 0.67 8.06
CA LEU A 362 -33.61 1.28 7.16
C LEU A 362 -34.29 2.36 6.30
N GLU A 363 -33.99 3.61 6.60
CA GLU A 363 -34.49 4.79 5.89
C GLU A 363 -33.36 5.82 5.78
N ASN A 364 -33.40 6.68 4.75
CA ASN A 364 -32.43 7.76 4.63
C ASN A 364 -32.85 8.90 5.57
N LYS A 365 -32.12 9.11 6.67
CA LYS A 365 -32.37 10.21 7.63
C LYS A 365 -31.65 11.51 7.28
N CYS A 366 -30.94 11.54 6.17
CA CYS A 366 -30.24 12.73 5.68
C CYS A 366 -31.04 13.47 4.59
N THR A 367 -32.33 13.13 4.40
CA THR A 367 -33.26 13.85 3.52
C THR A 367 -33.98 14.94 4.30
N GLY A 368 -33.81 16.21 3.90
CA GLY A 368 -34.42 17.37 4.54
C GLY A 368 -33.47 18.11 5.48
N GLY A 369 -33.17 19.36 5.15
CA GLY A 369 -32.34 20.27 5.94
C GLY A 369 -31.08 20.71 5.20
N SER A 370 -31.12 21.94 4.70
CA SER A 370 -29.94 22.71 4.33
C SER A 370 -28.89 22.63 5.44
N LEU A 371 -27.79 21.89 5.21
CA LEU A 371 -26.52 22.16 5.89
C LEU A 371 -25.73 23.21 5.08
N GLY A 372 -26.46 24.19 4.53
CA GLY A 372 -25.93 25.37 3.87
C GLY A 372 -26.46 26.59 4.62
N GLY A 373 -25.55 27.43 5.10
CA GLY A 373 -25.87 28.69 5.77
C GLY A 373 -26.08 28.55 7.28
N ALA A 374 -25.18 29.16 8.05
CA ALA A 374 -25.33 29.33 9.48
C ALA A 374 -26.52 30.28 9.78
N VAL A 375 -27.66 29.71 10.16
CA VAL A 375 -28.66 30.44 10.97
C VAL A 375 -28.53 29.89 12.39
N ASN A 376 -28.27 30.77 13.35
CA ASN A 376 -28.23 30.40 14.76
C ASN A 376 -29.67 30.15 15.27
N GLY A 377 -29.81 29.30 16.28
CA GLY A 377 -31.11 29.05 16.92
C GLY A 377 -31.83 27.77 16.50
N ASN A 378 -31.20 26.85 15.78
CA ASN A 378 -31.82 25.57 15.43
C ASN A 378 -31.89 24.65 16.66
N ILE A 379 -33.09 24.49 17.23
CA ILE A 379 -33.34 23.62 18.39
C ILE A 379 -33.10 22.16 18.00
N VAL A 380 -32.24 21.48 18.75
CA VAL A 380 -31.91 20.06 18.52
C VAL A 380 -32.90 19.18 19.28
N THR A 381 -33.45 18.16 18.61
CA THR A 381 -34.15 17.05 19.27
C THR A 381 -33.11 16.01 19.72
N PHE A 382 -33.10 15.69 21.02
CA PHE A 382 -32.13 14.74 21.56
C PHE A 382 -32.43 13.30 21.14
N THR A 383 -31.38 12.53 20.90
CA THR A 383 -31.46 11.08 20.76
C THR A 383 -31.75 10.41 22.11
N PRO A 384 -32.27 9.18 22.15
CA PRO A 384 -32.53 8.49 23.41
C PRO A 384 -31.29 8.38 24.31
N THR A 385 -30.08 8.16 23.77
CA THR A 385 -28.84 8.16 24.57
C THR A 385 -28.50 9.54 25.13
N GLN A 386 -28.63 10.60 24.32
CA GLN A 386 -28.37 11.97 24.78
C GLN A 386 -29.30 12.36 25.93
N ASP A 387 -30.57 12.00 25.79
CA ASP A 387 -31.61 12.25 26.78
C ASP A 387 -31.41 11.37 28.03
N PHE A 388 -30.99 10.12 27.87
CA PHE A 388 -30.58 9.26 28.98
C PHE A 388 -29.43 9.88 29.80
N VAL A 389 -28.33 10.24 29.15
CA VAL A 389 -27.11 10.69 29.84
C VAL A 389 -27.36 11.94 30.67
N ARG A 390 -28.12 12.92 30.15
CA ARG A 390 -28.40 14.18 30.87
C ARG A 390 -29.30 13.99 32.11
N HIS A 391 -30.07 12.91 32.17
CA HIS A 391 -30.87 12.56 33.35
C HIS A 391 -30.17 11.57 34.28
N TYR A 392 -29.25 10.75 33.76
CA TYR A 392 -28.50 9.77 34.54
C TYR A 392 -27.35 10.43 35.32
N PHE A 393 -26.57 11.29 34.66
CA PHE A 393 -25.40 11.93 35.26
C PHE A 393 -25.74 13.33 35.74
N GLN A 394 -26.18 13.42 36.99
CA GLN A 394 -26.58 14.66 37.67
C GLN A 394 -25.80 14.84 38.98
N PRO A 395 -25.78 16.04 39.60
CA PRO A 395 -25.12 16.28 40.89
C PRO A 395 -25.46 15.27 41.99
N GLN A 396 -26.72 14.80 42.04
CA GLN A 396 -27.23 13.84 43.03
C GLN A 396 -26.78 12.39 42.79
N SER A 397 -26.16 12.11 41.65
CA SER A 397 -25.64 10.77 41.37
C SER A 397 -24.54 10.39 42.36
N ALA A 398 -24.60 9.15 42.86
CA ALA A 398 -23.52 8.54 43.62
C ALA A 398 -22.24 8.38 42.79
N TYR A 399 -22.36 8.35 41.46
CA TYR A 399 -21.23 8.23 40.55
C TYR A 399 -20.60 9.61 40.33
N LYS A 400 -19.34 9.77 40.76
CA LYS A 400 -18.58 11.02 40.62
C LYS A 400 -18.09 11.29 39.20
N GLY A 401 -18.19 10.31 38.31
CA GLY A 401 -17.78 10.48 36.93
C GLY A 401 -18.49 9.55 35.96
N LEU A 402 -18.43 9.89 34.67
CA LEU A 402 -18.97 9.10 33.58
C LEU A 402 -18.05 9.18 32.36
N LEU A 403 -17.74 8.03 31.76
CA LEU A 403 -17.09 7.91 30.46
C LEU A 403 -18.15 7.75 29.37
N LEU A 404 -18.22 8.72 28.47
CA LEU A 404 -18.93 8.60 27.19
C LEU A 404 -18.01 7.92 26.18
N HIS A 405 -18.03 6.59 26.17
CA HIS A 405 -17.41 5.77 25.12
C HIS A 405 -18.35 5.70 23.92
N HIS A 406 -18.47 6.81 23.20
CA HIS A 406 -19.39 6.92 22.07
C HIS A 406 -18.64 7.11 20.75
N SER A 407 -19.10 6.40 19.71
CA SER A 407 -18.51 6.49 18.36
C SER A 407 -18.53 7.91 17.80
N VAL A 408 -17.75 8.15 16.77
CA VAL A 408 -17.73 9.43 16.07
C VAL A 408 -19.13 9.75 15.50
N GLY A 409 -19.54 11.03 15.55
CA GLY A 409 -20.81 11.47 14.98
C GLY A 409 -22.07 11.21 15.83
N THR A 410 -21.95 10.64 17.03
CA THR A 410 -23.10 10.41 17.93
C THR A 410 -23.61 11.68 18.63
N GLY A 411 -22.92 12.81 18.49
CA GLY A 411 -23.27 14.06 19.17
C GLY A 411 -22.77 14.12 20.63
N LYS A 412 -21.56 13.63 20.92
CA LYS A 412 -20.93 13.73 22.25
C LYS A 412 -20.91 15.16 22.80
N THR A 413 -20.50 16.14 21.99
CA THR A 413 -20.48 17.56 22.36
C THR A 413 -21.87 18.04 22.78
N CYS A 414 -22.90 17.71 22.00
CA CYS A 414 -24.29 18.02 22.32
C CYS A 414 -24.74 17.34 23.63
N THR A 415 -24.36 16.07 23.83
CA THR A 415 -24.63 15.30 25.07
C THR A 415 -24.06 16.00 26.29
N ALA A 416 -22.80 16.42 26.24
CA ALA A 416 -22.14 17.09 27.35
C ALA A 416 -22.70 18.49 27.64
N ILE A 417 -23.04 19.27 26.59
CA ILE A 417 -23.72 20.57 26.76
C ILE A 417 -25.10 20.37 27.41
N ALA A 418 -25.89 19.41 26.91
CA ALA A 418 -27.21 19.10 27.47
C ALA A 418 -27.10 18.63 28.93
N THR A 419 -26.12 17.78 29.25
CA THR A 419 -25.86 17.31 30.62
C THR A 419 -25.50 18.46 31.55
N ALA A 420 -24.57 19.33 31.12
CA ALA A 420 -24.14 20.50 31.90
C ALA A 420 -25.31 21.47 32.18
N THR A 421 -26.16 21.71 31.18
CA THR A 421 -27.26 22.71 31.28
C THR A 421 -28.56 22.15 31.86
N THR A 422 -28.72 20.82 31.95
CA THR A 422 -29.93 20.21 32.55
C THR A 422 -29.95 20.35 34.08
N SER A 423 -28.80 20.23 34.75
CA SER A 423 -28.76 20.27 36.23
C SER A 423 -27.51 20.93 36.81
N PHE A 424 -26.32 20.68 36.27
CA PHE A 424 -25.07 21.21 36.85
C PHE A 424 -25.03 22.74 36.90
N ASP A 425 -25.32 23.40 35.78
CA ASP A 425 -25.38 24.87 35.72
C ASP A 425 -26.47 25.43 36.63
N VAL A 426 -27.64 24.77 36.69
CA VAL A 426 -28.77 25.13 37.54
C VAL A 426 -28.42 25.03 39.03
N GLU A 427 -27.57 24.08 39.40
CA GLU A 427 -27.10 23.86 40.78
C GLU A 427 -25.80 24.59 41.12
N ASN A 428 -25.45 25.61 40.32
CA ASN A 428 -24.28 26.47 40.50
C ASN A 428 -22.94 25.72 40.45
N TYR A 429 -22.83 24.70 39.60
CA TYR A 429 -21.53 24.09 39.31
C TYR A 429 -20.75 24.93 38.30
N THR A 430 -19.46 25.15 38.56
CA THR A 430 -18.53 25.70 37.57
C THR A 430 -18.37 24.70 36.41
N ILE A 431 -18.62 25.12 35.18
CA ILE A 431 -18.48 24.27 33.98
C ILE A 431 -17.10 24.51 33.36
N LEU A 432 -16.20 23.54 33.52
CA LEU A 432 -14.83 23.58 33.01
C LEU A 432 -14.65 22.58 31.86
N TRP A 433 -14.47 23.09 30.65
CA TRP A 433 -14.33 22.27 29.44
C TRP A 433 -12.90 22.27 28.89
N VAL A 434 -12.29 21.09 28.77
CA VAL A 434 -10.97 20.87 28.17
C VAL A 434 -11.12 20.21 26.79
N THR A 435 -10.58 20.83 25.75
CA THR A 435 -10.58 20.27 24.37
C THR A 435 -9.34 20.72 23.57
N ARG A 436 -9.19 20.29 22.31
CA ARG A 436 -8.16 20.83 21.41
C ARG A 436 -8.46 22.29 21.05
N HIS A 437 -7.41 23.08 20.81
CA HIS A 437 -7.58 24.47 20.35
C HIS A 437 -8.45 24.57 19.09
N THR A 438 -8.32 23.61 18.18
CA THR A 438 -9.06 23.55 16.91
C THR A 438 -10.54 23.19 17.07
N LEU A 439 -10.95 22.59 18.19
CA LEU A 439 -12.31 22.10 18.43
C LEU A 439 -13.15 23.03 19.30
N LYS A 440 -12.56 24.09 19.87
CA LYS A 440 -13.29 25.06 20.72
C LYS A 440 -14.50 25.68 20.01
N ASN A 441 -14.38 25.93 18.70
CA ASN A 441 -15.47 26.51 17.90
C ASN A 441 -16.66 25.56 17.75
N ASP A 442 -16.43 24.24 17.76
CA ASP A 442 -17.50 23.25 17.62
C ASP A 442 -18.40 23.23 18.85
N ILE A 443 -17.86 23.50 20.04
CA ILE A 443 -18.65 23.67 21.28
C ILE A 443 -19.64 24.82 21.10
N TRP A 444 -19.17 25.98 20.64
CA TRP A 444 -20.01 27.15 20.43
C TRP A 444 -21.04 26.96 19.31
N LYS A 445 -20.69 26.20 18.26
CA LYS A 445 -21.63 25.79 17.21
C LYS A 445 -22.77 24.93 17.77
N ASN A 446 -22.50 24.03 18.71
CA ASN A 446 -23.51 23.21 19.40
C ASN A 446 -24.19 23.96 20.58
N MET A 447 -23.67 25.11 20.97
CA MET A 447 -24.31 25.98 21.96
C MET A 447 -25.38 26.87 21.31
N PHE A 448 -25.05 27.49 20.18
CA PHE A 448 -25.86 28.55 19.57
C PHE A 448 -26.39 28.25 18.16
N GLY A 449 -25.70 27.40 17.40
CA GLY A 449 -26.11 27.05 16.04
C GLY A 449 -27.11 25.91 16.06
N GLN A 450 -26.62 24.72 16.40
CA GLN A 450 -27.41 23.55 16.74
C GLN A 450 -27.61 23.55 18.25
N VAL A 451 -28.64 24.24 18.74
CA VAL A 451 -28.79 24.59 20.15
C VAL A 451 -29.06 23.33 20.98
N CYS A 452 -28.04 22.84 21.68
CA CYS A 452 -28.11 21.71 22.62
C CYS A 452 -28.24 22.13 24.08
N SER A 453 -28.09 23.42 24.39
CA SER A 453 -28.28 23.96 25.74
C SER A 453 -29.76 24.05 26.09
N ILE A 454 -30.16 23.45 27.22
CA ILE A 454 -31.57 23.44 27.66
C ILE A 454 -32.06 24.86 27.94
N ASP A 455 -31.30 25.63 28.71
CA ASP A 455 -31.60 27.03 29.04
C ASP A 455 -31.78 27.89 27.78
N ILE A 456 -30.91 27.74 26.77
CA ILE A 456 -31.03 28.49 25.52
C ILE A 456 -32.22 28.00 24.69
N GLN A 457 -32.48 26.69 24.63
CA GLN A 457 -33.67 26.16 23.96
C GLN A 457 -34.96 26.73 24.58
N GLU A 458 -35.04 26.82 25.90
CA GLU A 458 -36.18 27.40 26.61
C GLU A 458 -36.31 28.90 26.32
N LYS A 459 -35.21 29.66 26.37
CA LYS A 459 -35.20 31.08 25.99
C LYS A 459 -35.68 31.29 24.55
N ILE A 460 -35.27 30.45 23.61
CA ILE A 460 -35.73 30.52 22.20
C ILE A 460 -37.22 30.21 22.09
N LYS A 461 -37.70 29.17 22.78
CA LYS A 461 -39.14 28.85 22.84
C LYS A 461 -39.95 30.00 23.45
N ASN A 462 -39.33 30.77 24.36
CA ASN A 462 -39.90 31.96 24.97
C ASN A 462 -39.64 33.27 24.18
N GLY A 463 -39.18 33.18 22.92
CA GLY A 463 -39.07 34.32 22.01
C GLY A 463 -37.67 34.91 21.81
N LEU A 464 -36.60 34.32 22.37
CA LEU A 464 -35.23 34.74 22.10
C LEU A 464 -34.83 34.47 20.65
N VAL A 465 -34.40 35.51 19.94
CA VAL A 465 -33.80 35.39 18.60
C VAL A 465 -32.28 35.57 18.69
N LEU A 466 -31.53 34.54 18.29
CA LEU A 466 -30.07 34.60 18.29
C LEU A 466 -29.56 35.33 17.03
N PRO A 467 -28.64 36.31 17.17
CA PRO A 467 -28.07 37.00 16.02
C PRO A 467 -27.18 36.05 15.20
N ASN A 468 -27.05 36.30 13.90
CA ASN A 468 -26.20 35.50 13.00
C ASN A 468 -24.72 35.46 13.44
N LYS A 469 -24.23 36.53 14.08
CA LYS A 469 -22.89 36.60 14.67
C LYS A 469 -22.97 36.95 16.14
N ILE A 470 -22.51 36.04 16.99
CA ILE A 470 -22.47 36.24 18.44
C ILE A 470 -21.15 36.89 18.81
N THR A 471 -21.21 38.17 19.20
CA THR A 471 -20.05 38.96 19.62
C THR A 471 -19.79 38.86 21.12
N SER A 472 -20.84 38.74 21.93
CA SER A 472 -20.76 38.63 23.38
C SER A 472 -21.54 37.40 23.84
N LYS A 473 -20.80 36.31 24.12
CA LYS A 473 -21.39 35.02 24.53
C LYS A 473 -21.98 35.09 25.94
N SER A 474 -21.34 35.86 26.84
CA SER A 474 -21.75 36.05 28.23
C SER A 474 -23.14 36.65 28.42
N LYS A 475 -23.73 37.23 27.36
CA LYS A 475 -25.13 37.68 27.38
C LYS A 475 -26.14 36.53 27.36
N TYR A 476 -25.74 35.36 26.85
CA TYR A 476 -26.63 34.23 26.59
C TYR A 476 -26.34 33.03 27.48
N ILE A 477 -25.12 32.93 28.02
CA ILE A 477 -24.68 31.81 28.87
C ILE A 477 -24.53 32.27 30.32
N SER A 478 -24.77 31.34 31.25
CA SER A 478 -24.57 31.53 32.68
C SER A 478 -23.12 31.91 33.02
N SER A 479 -22.93 32.68 34.09
CA SER A 479 -21.61 33.03 34.64
C SER A 479 -20.83 31.81 35.13
N ASN A 480 -21.51 30.69 35.38
CA ASN A 480 -20.91 29.40 35.76
C ASN A 480 -20.07 28.78 34.64
N TRP A 481 -20.31 29.14 33.38
CA TRP A 481 -19.55 28.64 32.24
C TRP A 481 -18.21 29.36 32.07
N MET A 482 -17.12 28.60 32.11
CA MET A 482 -15.81 29.11 31.73
C MET A 482 -15.59 29.02 30.22
N GLU A 483 -14.76 29.91 29.69
CA GLU A 483 -14.32 29.79 28.29
C GLU A 483 -13.55 28.47 28.11
N PRO A 484 -13.90 27.62 27.13
CA PRO A 484 -13.24 26.33 26.93
C PRO A 484 -11.72 26.47 26.80
N ILE A 485 -10.98 25.60 27.48
CA ILE A 485 -9.51 25.67 27.57
C ILE A 485 -8.85 24.55 26.76
N SER A 486 -7.62 24.81 26.31
CA SER A 486 -6.80 23.80 25.64
C SER A 486 -6.12 22.88 26.65
N TYR A 487 -5.73 21.67 26.24
CA TYR A 487 -4.90 20.76 27.06
C TYR A 487 -3.64 21.44 27.63
N LYS A 488 -2.97 22.31 26.85
CA LYS A 488 -1.82 23.10 27.33
C LYS A 488 -2.21 24.09 28.43
N GLN A 489 -3.33 24.79 28.26
CA GLN A 489 -3.86 25.71 29.28
C GLN A 489 -4.27 24.95 30.54
N PHE A 490 -4.90 23.78 30.38
CA PHE A 490 -5.26 22.90 31.48
C PHE A 490 -4.02 22.39 32.23
N SER A 491 -2.98 21.95 31.53
CA SER A 491 -1.72 21.56 32.16
C SER A 491 -1.09 22.69 32.99
N ASN A 492 -1.14 23.93 32.48
CA ASN A 492 -0.64 25.08 33.23
C ASN A 492 -1.53 25.43 34.44
N MET A 493 -2.84 25.19 34.34
CA MET A 493 -3.78 25.36 35.45
C MET A 493 -3.48 24.35 36.57
N LEU A 494 -3.27 23.08 36.22
CA LEU A 494 -2.87 22.03 37.17
C LEU A 494 -1.56 22.37 37.90
N LEU A 495 -0.63 23.03 37.20
CA LEU A 495 0.63 23.51 37.77
C LEU A 495 0.51 24.84 38.53
N LYS A 496 -0.68 25.43 38.62
CA LYS A 496 -0.93 26.74 39.25
C LYS A 496 -0.18 27.91 38.59
N LYS A 497 0.06 27.84 37.27
CA LYS A 497 0.90 28.78 36.50
C LYS A 497 0.12 29.72 35.59
N ASN A 498 -1.19 29.84 35.76
CA ASN A 498 -2.00 30.71 34.90
C ASN A 498 -3.18 31.34 35.62
N LYS A 499 -3.74 32.38 35.00
CA LYS A 499 -4.95 33.07 35.46
C LYS A 499 -6.20 32.19 35.56
N ILE A 500 -6.19 31.04 34.87
CA ILE A 500 -7.31 30.07 34.96
C ILE A 500 -7.33 29.45 36.36
N TYR A 501 -6.17 29.12 36.93
CA TYR A 501 -6.09 28.62 38.31
C TYR A 501 -6.56 29.68 39.31
N GLU A 502 -6.14 30.93 39.16
CA GLU A 502 -6.59 32.05 40.00
C GLU A 502 -8.10 32.23 39.93
N GLU A 503 -8.69 32.13 38.74
CA GLU A 503 -10.15 32.21 38.55
C GLU A 503 -10.87 31.02 39.22
N MET A 504 -10.32 29.80 39.14
CA MET A 504 -10.89 28.63 39.84
C MET A 504 -10.86 28.84 41.37
N VAL A 505 -9.74 29.34 41.90
CA VAL A 505 -9.62 29.68 43.33
C VAL A 505 -10.62 30.76 43.74
N LYS A 506 -10.81 31.78 42.88
CA LYS A 506 -11.78 32.86 43.13
C LYS A 506 -13.22 32.34 43.17
N ARG A 507 -13.56 31.38 42.31
CA ARG A 507 -14.91 30.80 42.22
C ARG A 507 -15.18 29.79 43.33
N ASN A 508 -14.23 28.90 43.59
CA ASN A 508 -14.45 27.67 44.33
C ASN A 508 -13.67 27.59 45.65
N GLY A 509 -12.78 28.55 45.91
CA GLY A 509 -11.90 28.56 47.09
C GLY A 509 -10.50 27.97 46.82
N SER A 510 -9.55 28.30 47.69
CA SER A 510 -8.15 27.86 47.58
C SER A 510 -7.92 26.44 48.10
N GLU A 511 -8.80 25.95 48.99
CA GLU A 511 -8.70 24.62 49.58
C GLU A 511 -8.98 23.50 48.57
N ASP A 512 -10.09 23.62 47.83
CA ASP A 512 -10.46 22.78 46.71
C ASP A 512 -10.87 23.65 45.50
N PRO A 513 -9.91 23.99 44.61
CA PRO A 513 -10.24 24.74 43.40
C PRO A 513 -11.22 24.03 42.46
N LEU A 514 -11.50 22.73 42.65
CA LEU A 514 -12.47 21.96 41.85
C LEU A 514 -13.80 21.75 42.60
N HIS A 515 -14.02 22.38 43.75
CA HIS A 515 -15.29 22.34 44.47
C HIS A 515 -16.44 22.77 43.53
N LYS A 516 -17.56 22.04 43.58
CA LYS A 516 -18.72 22.14 42.68
C LYS A 516 -18.34 22.42 41.23
N THR A 517 -17.46 21.60 40.66
CA THR A 517 -17.02 21.74 39.26
C THR A 517 -17.44 20.54 38.43
N LEU A 518 -18.08 20.79 37.27
CA LEU A 518 -18.21 19.78 36.23
C LEU A 518 -17.01 19.90 35.28
N LEU A 519 -16.08 18.96 35.38
CA LEU A 519 -14.90 18.85 34.53
C LEU A 519 -15.22 17.97 33.31
N ILE A 520 -15.32 18.60 32.14
CA ILE A 520 -15.57 17.92 30.86
C ILE A 520 -14.26 17.83 30.10
N ILE A 521 -13.80 16.61 29.80
CA ILE A 521 -12.58 16.37 29.02
C ILE A 521 -12.95 15.69 27.70
N ASP A 522 -12.81 16.46 26.62
CA ASP A 522 -13.03 15.99 25.26
C ASP A 522 -11.75 15.36 24.68
N GLU A 523 -11.91 14.27 23.93
CA GLU A 523 -10.82 13.39 23.48
C GLU A 523 -9.96 12.86 24.63
N ALA A 524 -10.60 12.34 25.68
CA ALA A 524 -9.96 11.94 26.93
C ALA A 524 -8.81 10.92 26.78
N HIS A 525 -8.76 10.15 25.68
CA HIS A 525 -7.65 9.23 25.37
C HIS A 525 -6.29 9.93 25.30
N LYS A 526 -6.27 11.24 25.04
CA LYS A 526 -5.05 12.06 25.03
C LYS A 526 -4.40 12.25 26.40
N LEU A 527 -5.13 12.02 27.48
CA LEU A 527 -4.56 12.16 28.82
C LEU A 527 -3.39 11.20 29.00
N TYR A 528 -3.52 9.97 28.50
CA TYR A 528 -2.55 8.90 28.72
C TYR A 528 -1.88 8.38 27.45
N SER A 529 -2.31 8.81 26.26
CA SER A 529 -1.71 8.34 25.00
C SER A 529 -0.24 8.78 24.84
N PRO A 530 0.69 7.86 24.51
CA PRO A 530 2.10 8.14 24.32
C PRO A 530 2.40 8.90 23.02
N THR A 531 1.42 9.08 22.13
CA THR A 531 1.59 9.78 20.84
C THR A 531 1.37 11.28 20.92
N VAL A 532 0.82 11.78 22.03
CA VAL A 532 0.54 13.21 22.22
C VAL A 532 1.84 14.01 22.24
N ALA A 533 1.88 15.15 21.58
CA ALA A 533 3.05 16.03 21.59
C ALA A 533 3.41 16.43 23.04
N LYS A 534 4.69 16.45 23.40
CA LYS A 534 5.14 16.77 24.78
C LYS A 534 4.55 18.08 25.31
N SER A 535 4.30 19.06 24.44
CA SER A 535 3.70 20.35 24.78
C SER A 535 2.20 20.31 25.10
N GLU A 536 1.52 19.24 24.71
CA GLU A 536 0.08 19.02 24.93
C GLU A 536 -0.20 18.00 26.05
N ARG A 537 0.81 17.26 26.52
CA ARG A 537 0.64 16.26 27.58
C ARG A 537 0.36 16.94 28.92
N PRO A 538 -0.82 16.76 29.52
CA PRO A 538 -1.08 17.25 30.86
C PRO A 538 -0.31 16.43 31.89
N ASN A 539 -0.05 17.03 33.05
CA ASN A 539 0.49 16.27 34.19
C ASN A 539 -0.65 15.47 34.84
N THR A 540 -0.84 14.24 34.38
CA THR A 540 -1.92 13.33 34.84
C THR A 540 -1.79 12.99 36.32
N ASN A 541 -0.58 12.88 36.86
CA ASN A 541 -0.37 12.61 38.28
C ASN A 541 -0.91 13.74 39.16
N ILE A 542 -0.74 15.00 38.73
CA ILE A 542 -1.31 16.15 39.45
C ILE A 542 -2.83 16.19 39.28
N LEU A 543 -3.33 15.91 38.07
CA LEU A 543 -4.78 15.82 37.81
C LEU A 543 -5.44 14.80 38.74
N GLU A 544 -4.91 13.59 38.81
CA GLU A 544 -5.40 12.52 39.68
C GLU A 544 -5.42 12.96 41.14
N LYS A 545 -4.33 13.57 41.62
CA LYS A 545 -4.26 14.09 43.00
C LYS A 545 -5.28 15.19 43.27
N MET A 546 -5.49 16.11 42.33
CA MET A 546 -6.48 17.19 42.49
C MET A 546 -7.92 16.66 42.53
N ILE A 547 -8.26 15.70 41.67
CA ILE A 547 -9.58 15.07 41.65
C ILE A 547 -9.83 14.32 42.97
N GLN A 548 -8.87 13.50 43.41
CA GLN A 548 -9.02 12.74 44.66
C GLN A 548 -9.10 13.65 45.88
N LYS A 549 -8.29 14.71 45.93
CA LYS A 549 -8.39 15.72 46.98
C LYS A 549 -9.78 16.36 47.01
N SER A 550 -10.39 16.62 45.85
CA SER A 550 -11.76 17.15 45.78
C SER A 550 -12.77 16.14 46.31
N TYR A 551 -12.62 14.85 46.00
CA TYR A 551 -13.47 13.78 46.56
C TYR A 551 -13.38 13.75 48.10
N GLU A 552 -12.17 13.74 48.64
CA GLU A 552 -11.90 13.72 50.08
C GLU A 552 -12.42 14.97 50.81
N LYS A 553 -12.28 16.16 50.21
CA LYS A 553 -12.58 17.45 50.88
C LYS A 553 -14.00 17.93 50.69
N SER A 554 -14.57 17.73 49.50
CA SER A 554 -15.85 18.33 49.12
C SER A 554 -17.01 17.33 49.12
N GLY A 555 -16.75 16.01 49.28
CA GLY A 555 -17.80 15.01 49.45
C GLY A 555 -18.89 15.05 48.38
N ALA A 556 -20.12 15.41 48.75
CA ALA A 556 -21.22 15.57 47.79
C ALA A 556 -20.94 16.63 46.72
N ASP A 557 -20.30 17.73 47.10
CA ASP A 557 -19.96 18.88 46.26
C ASP A 557 -18.60 18.74 45.56
N SER A 558 -18.00 17.55 45.59
CA SER A 558 -16.76 17.28 44.87
C SER A 558 -16.92 17.37 43.36
N VAL A 559 -15.79 17.54 42.67
CA VAL A 559 -15.72 17.58 41.21
C VAL A 559 -16.50 16.42 40.58
N ARG A 560 -17.21 16.70 39.49
CA ARG A 560 -17.85 15.68 38.65
C ARG A 560 -17.12 15.59 37.32
N VAL A 561 -16.71 14.39 36.92
CA VAL A 561 -15.82 14.21 35.76
C VAL A 561 -16.58 13.55 34.61
N LEU A 562 -16.71 14.25 33.49
CA LEU A 562 -17.29 13.72 32.26
C LEU A 562 -16.20 13.56 31.20
N LEU A 563 -15.81 12.33 30.94
CA LEU A 563 -14.81 12.00 29.92
C LEU A 563 -15.50 11.63 28.62
N MET A 564 -15.03 12.15 27.49
CA MET A 564 -15.60 11.87 26.17
C MET A 564 -14.54 11.35 25.21
N THR A 565 -14.80 10.18 24.60
CA THR A 565 -13.88 9.60 23.61
C THR A 565 -14.57 8.56 22.74
N ALA A 566 -14.14 8.44 21.49
CA ALA A 566 -14.56 7.35 20.60
C ALA A 566 -13.64 6.12 20.69
N THR A 567 -12.43 6.31 21.22
CA THR A 567 -11.39 5.29 21.37
C THR A 567 -10.71 5.55 22.71
N PRO A 568 -11.14 4.93 23.83
CA PRO A 568 -10.63 5.27 25.16
C PRO A 568 -9.16 4.94 25.38
N PHE A 569 -8.58 4.10 24.53
CA PHE A 569 -7.16 3.82 24.47
C PHE A 569 -6.70 3.82 23.01
N THR A 570 -5.41 4.09 22.81
CA THR A 570 -4.78 4.18 21.49
C THR A 570 -3.79 3.06 21.24
N GLU A 571 -2.87 2.81 22.17
CA GLU A 571 -1.82 1.79 22.00
C GLU A 571 -1.88 0.72 23.09
N ASP A 572 -2.21 1.11 24.33
CA ASP A 572 -2.22 0.21 25.49
C ASP A 572 -3.59 0.26 26.19
N GLY A 573 -4.21 -0.91 26.40
CA GLY A 573 -5.46 -1.04 27.15
C GLY A 573 -5.39 -0.44 28.57
N MET A 574 -4.20 -0.35 29.16
CA MET A 574 -3.98 0.32 30.45
C MET A 574 -4.32 1.82 30.44
N GLU A 575 -4.36 2.47 29.26
CA GLU A 575 -4.86 3.85 29.14
C GLU A 575 -6.32 3.94 29.60
N MET A 576 -7.17 2.98 29.23
CA MET A 576 -8.57 2.93 29.64
C MET A 576 -8.71 2.64 31.14
N ILE A 577 -7.86 1.77 31.70
CA ILE A 577 -7.83 1.52 33.14
C ILE A 577 -7.53 2.82 33.92
N LYS A 578 -6.57 3.61 33.44
CA LYS A 578 -6.24 4.93 34.03
C LYS A 578 -7.38 5.93 33.89
N LEU A 579 -8.09 5.96 32.76
CA LEU A 579 -9.29 6.78 32.59
C LEU A 579 -10.39 6.39 33.59
N LEU A 580 -10.63 5.10 33.81
CA LEU A 580 -11.62 4.63 34.79
C LEU A 580 -11.24 5.02 36.22
N ASN A 581 -9.95 4.95 36.56
CA ASN A 581 -9.45 5.39 37.87
C ASN A 581 -9.66 6.90 38.12
N LEU A 582 -9.81 7.74 37.09
CA LEU A 582 -10.14 9.15 37.25
C LEU A 582 -11.60 9.39 37.66
N LEU A 583 -12.50 8.45 37.36
CA LEU A 583 -13.94 8.60 37.60
C LEU A 583 -14.36 8.10 38.99
N ARG A 584 -13.46 7.38 39.66
CA ARG A 584 -13.75 6.54 40.82
C ARG A 584 -13.16 7.13 42.10
N GLU A 585 -13.95 7.05 43.16
CA GLU A 585 -13.57 7.41 44.54
C GLU A 585 -13.13 6.17 45.33
N ASP A 586 -13.53 4.96 44.90
CA ASP A 586 -13.25 3.70 45.57
C ASP A 586 -11.88 3.10 45.17
N SER A 587 -11.63 1.84 45.56
CA SER A 587 -10.38 1.11 45.26
C SER A 587 -10.05 1.16 43.76
N LYS A 588 -9.03 1.96 43.43
CA LYS A 588 -8.49 2.09 42.08
C LYS A 588 -7.92 0.77 41.60
N PHE A 589 -7.96 0.56 40.29
CA PHE A 589 -7.21 -0.52 39.67
C PHE A 589 -5.71 -0.22 39.67
N ASP A 590 -4.89 -1.28 39.73
CA ASP A 590 -3.47 -1.16 39.44
C ASP A 590 -3.25 -0.61 38.03
N ALA A 591 -2.41 0.43 37.94
CA ALA A 591 -2.06 1.06 36.67
C ALA A 591 -0.86 0.37 35.99
N ASP A 592 -0.24 -0.60 36.66
CA ASP A 592 0.79 -1.48 36.11
C ASP A 592 0.15 -2.75 35.52
N PHE A 593 0.57 -3.12 34.30
CA PHE A 593 0.00 -4.27 33.60
C PHE A 593 0.29 -5.60 34.30
N GLY A 594 1.48 -5.75 34.92
CA GLY A 594 1.85 -6.97 35.63
C GLY A 594 0.90 -7.25 36.79
N ASN A 595 0.69 -6.26 37.65
CA ASN A 595 -0.21 -6.35 38.80
C ASN A 595 -1.69 -6.48 38.40
N PHE A 596 -2.11 -5.74 37.37
CA PHE A 596 -3.47 -5.88 36.84
C PHE A 596 -3.68 -7.30 36.29
N SER A 597 -2.73 -7.80 35.51
CA SER A 597 -2.82 -9.12 34.88
C SER A 597 -2.88 -10.25 35.89
N SER A 598 -2.09 -10.20 36.97
CA SER A 598 -2.10 -11.24 38.01
C SER A 598 -3.43 -11.32 38.77
N THR A 599 -4.19 -10.22 38.79
CA THR A 599 -5.48 -10.14 39.49
C THR A 599 -6.65 -10.55 38.59
N TYR A 600 -6.67 -10.09 37.33
CA TYR A 600 -7.86 -10.19 36.47
C TYR A 600 -7.69 -11.15 35.28
N LEU A 601 -6.45 -11.41 34.83
CA LEU A 601 -6.16 -12.09 33.57
C LEU A 601 -5.47 -13.45 33.77
N ASP A 602 -5.49 -14.28 32.73
CA ASP A 602 -4.71 -15.51 32.64
C ASP A 602 -3.31 -15.29 32.00
N SER A 603 -2.54 -16.36 31.84
CA SER A 603 -1.21 -16.29 31.22
C SER A 603 -1.22 -15.85 29.75
N GLY A 604 -2.35 -15.98 29.05
CA GLY A 604 -2.55 -15.55 27.67
C GLY A 604 -3.01 -14.10 27.53
N GLY A 605 -3.40 -13.44 28.63
CA GLY A 605 -3.94 -12.08 28.64
C GLY A 605 -5.46 -12.01 28.49
N TYR A 606 -6.18 -13.13 28.61
CA TYR A 606 -7.65 -13.16 28.64
C TYR A 606 -8.18 -12.94 30.05
N PHE A 607 -9.36 -12.36 30.21
CA PHE A 607 -9.99 -12.28 31.54
C PHE A 607 -10.33 -13.68 32.05
N THR A 608 -9.98 -13.96 33.31
CA THR A 608 -10.54 -15.12 34.00
C THR A 608 -12.02 -14.90 34.27
N THR A 609 -12.82 -15.96 34.44
CA THR A 609 -14.27 -15.82 34.71
C THR A 609 -14.55 -14.96 35.96
N LYS A 610 -13.76 -15.17 37.02
CA LYS A 610 -13.83 -14.38 38.25
C LYS A 610 -13.36 -12.94 38.00
N GLY A 611 -12.20 -12.78 37.34
CA GLY A 611 -11.64 -11.47 37.02
C GLY A 611 -12.56 -10.60 36.18
N LEU A 612 -13.23 -11.17 35.17
CA LEU A 612 -14.22 -10.46 34.35
C LEU A 612 -15.38 -9.94 35.20
N LYS A 613 -15.95 -10.79 36.06
CA LYS A 613 -17.07 -10.43 36.94
C LYS A 613 -16.66 -9.32 37.91
N ASP A 614 -15.56 -9.51 38.63
CA ASP A 614 -15.06 -8.54 39.61
C ASP A 614 -14.73 -7.19 38.95
N PHE A 615 -14.16 -7.22 37.74
CA PHE A 615 -13.89 -6.03 36.95
C PHE A 615 -15.18 -5.31 36.53
N GLN A 616 -16.15 -6.03 35.96
CA GLN A 616 -17.41 -5.46 35.49
C GLN A 616 -18.27 -4.88 36.62
N ASP A 617 -18.29 -5.54 37.78
CA ASP A 617 -19.00 -5.05 38.96
C ASP A 617 -18.41 -3.72 39.47
N LYS A 618 -17.08 -3.57 39.43
CA LYS A 618 -16.40 -2.34 39.85
C LYS A 618 -16.59 -1.15 38.90
N ILE A 619 -16.78 -1.39 37.60
CA ILE A 619 -16.94 -0.32 36.60
C ILE A 619 -18.41 -0.03 36.24
N SER A 620 -19.35 -0.82 36.76
CA SER A 620 -20.76 -0.66 36.45
C SER A 620 -21.25 0.73 36.87
N GLY A 621 -21.92 1.43 35.96
CA GLY A 621 -22.43 2.80 36.17
C GLY A 621 -21.47 3.92 35.77
N TYR A 622 -20.19 3.63 35.47
CA TYR A 622 -19.19 4.62 35.06
C TYR A 622 -19.03 4.77 33.54
N ILE A 623 -19.67 3.92 32.74
CA ILE A 623 -19.49 3.90 31.28
C ILE A 623 -20.85 3.95 30.60
N SER A 624 -21.03 4.91 29.69
CA SER A 624 -22.10 4.91 28.69
C SER A 624 -21.49 4.57 27.33
N TYR A 625 -22.02 3.56 26.65
CA TYR A 625 -21.49 3.06 25.39
C TYR A 625 -22.52 3.19 24.27
N LEU A 626 -22.14 3.92 23.22
CA LEU A 626 -22.96 4.09 22.04
C LEU A 626 -22.11 3.93 20.78
N ASN A 627 -22.39 2.86 20.02
CA ASN A 627 -21.81 2.67 18.70
C ASN A 627 -22.88 2.87 17.62
N ARG A 628 -22.75 3.95 16.84
CA ARG A 628 -23.59 4.23 15.67
C ARG A 628 -22.89 3.97 14.34
N SER A 629 -21.69 3.37 14.35
CA SER A 629 -20.99 3.01 13.10
C SER A 629 -21.79 2.06 12.20
N GLN A 630 -22.75 1.31 12.78
CA GLN A 630 -23.67 0.44 12.04
C GLN A 630 -25.02 1.08 11.71
N ASP A 631 -25.29 2.33 12.14
CA ASP A 631 -26.53 3.05 11.83
C ASP A 631 -26.50 3.55 10.37
N ALA A 632 -26.80 2.65 9.45
CA ALA A 632 -26.78 2.85 8.00
C ALA A 632 -27.75 3.93 7.48
N ARG A 633 -28.58 4.50 8.35
CA ARG A 633 -29.55 5.58 8.04
C ARG A 633 -28.91 6.96 7.98
N ASN A 634 -27.83 7.15 8.75
CA ASN A 634 -27.13 8.42 8.91
C ASN A 634 -25.64 8.32 8.54
N PHE A 635 -25.09 7.12 8.54
CA PHE A 635 -23.67 6.88 8.31
C PHE A 635 -23.48 5.86 7.20
N ALA A 636 -22.35 5.94 6.52
CA ALA A 636 -21.92 4.83 5.69
C ALA A 636 -21.40 3.67 6.54
N HIS A 637 -21.72 2.44 6.13
CA HIS A 637 -21.33 1.22 6.83
C HIS A 637 -20.06 0.62 6.19
N PRO A 638 -18.94 0.46 6.93
CA PRO A 638 -17.72 -0.15 6.44
C PRO A 638 -17.90 -1.63 6.06
N VAL A 639 -17.57 -1.98 4.81
CA VAL A 639 -17.44 -3.36 4.32
C VAL A 639 -15.95 -3.65 4.13
N ILE A 640 -15.34 -4.23 5.16
CA ILE A 640 -13.90 -4.51 5.21
C ILE A 640 -13.57 -5.79 4.42
N LYS A 641 -12.58 -5.71 3.53
CA LYS A 641 -12.02 -6.83 2.76
C LYS A 641 -10.49 -6.82 2.86
N ASN A 642 -9.90 -7.95 3.26
CA ASN A 642 -8.46 -8.14 3.18
C ASN A 642 -8.06 -8.47 1.75
N VAL A 643 -6.95 -7.88 1.30
CA VAL A 643 -6.42 -7.98 -0.06
C VAL A 643 -4.95 -8.38 0.06
N TYR A 644 -4.66 -9.62 -0.32
CA TYR A 644 -3.34 -10.20 -0.15
C TYR A 644 -2.57 -10.19 -1.47
N ALA A 645 -1.42 -9.51 -1.48
CA ALA A 645 -0.45 -9.61 -2.56
C ALA A 645 0.54 -10.74 -2.27
N LYS A 646 0.98 -11.47 -3.29
CA LYS A 646 2.05 -12.46 -3.13
C LYS A 646 3.39 -11.73 -2.97
N MET A 647 4.19 -12.15 -1.99
CA MET A 647 5.54 -11.60 -1.80
C MET A 647 6.37 -11.82 -3.06
N SER A 648 7.13 -10.81 -3.48
CA SER A 648 8.06 -10.98 -4.58
C SER A 648 9.37 -11.60 -4.10
N TRP A 649 9.74 -12.71 -4.71
CA TRP A 649 10.93 -13.50 -4.37
C TRP A 649 11.51 -14.15 -5.62
N ARG A 650 12.76 -14.63 -5.55
CA ARG A 650 13.39 -15.29 -6.70
C ARG A 650 13.05 -16.77 -6.70
N THR A 651 12.12 -17.19 -7.54
CA THR A 651 12.01 -18.60 -7.90
C THR A 651 13.28 -18.99 -8.68
N HIS A 652 13.87 -20.15 -8.35
CA HIS A 652 14.95 -20.72 -9.17
C HIS A 652 14.48 -21.10 -10.59
N GLU A 653 13.18 -21.00 -10.86
CA GLU A 653 12.57 -21.30 -12.15
C GLU A 653 11.97 -20.05 -12.79
N SER A 654 12.74 -19.48 -13.71
CA SER A 654 12.23 -19.01 -15.00
C SER A 654 12.92 -19.81 -16.10
N SER A 655 12.81 -21.14 -16.00
CA SER A 655 12.88 -22.05 -17.13
C SER A 655 11.56 -21.95 -17.90
N SER A 656 11.66 -22.00 -19.24
CA SER A 656 10.56 -22.08 -20.23
C SER A 656 9.55 -20.93 -20.19
N SER A 657 9.76 -19.81 -20.89
CA SER A 657 9.51 -19.78 -22.35
C SER A 657 10.15 -18.58 -23.07
N ASP A 658 10.87 -17.70 -22.38
CA ASP A 658 11.57 -16.55 -22.98
C ASP A 658 13.11 -16.67 -22.90
N LYS A 659 13.64 -17.85 -23.22
CA LYS A 659 15.03 -17.95 -23.74
C LYS A 659 15.07 -17.60 -25.23
N SER A 660 14.29 -16.59 -25.65
CA SER A 660 14.19 -16.13 -27.03
C SER A 660 15.32 -15.15 -27.36
N ASP A 661 16.28 -15.68 -28.13
CA ASP A 661 17.05 -15.04 -29.20
C ASP A 661 18.17 -14.02 -28.89
N ILE A 662 18.20 -13.31 -27.77
CA ILE A 662 19.11 -12.13 -27.65
C ILE A 662 20.52 -12.46 -27.08
N LYS A 663 20.76 -13.68 -26.58
CA LYS A 663 22.01 -14.01 -25.84
C LYS A 663 22.86 -15.17 -26.40
N LEU A 664 22.78 -15.48 -27.68
CA LEU A 664 23.80 -16.32 -28.33
C LEU A 664 25.08 -15.50 -28.56
N LYS A 665 26.05 -15.62 -27.65
CA LYS A 665 27.46 -15.25 -27.92
C LYS A 665 28.27 -16.53 -27.97
N MET A 666 29.10 -16.67 -29.00
CA MET A 666 30.06 -17.77 -29.07
C MET A 666 31.23 -17.52 -28.11
N SER A 667 31.63 -18.56 -27.36
CA SER A 667 32.88 -18.57 -26.59
C SER A 667 34.09 -18.57 -27.53
N LYS A 668 35.28 -18.23 -27.01
CA LYS A 668 36.54 -18.37 -27.77
C LYS A 668 36.82 -19.85 -28.06
N GLU A 669 36.59 -20.72 -27.08
CA GLU A 669 36.79 -22.17 -27.23
C GLU A 669 35.96 -22.74 -28.40
N GLY A 670 34.66 -22.37 -28.50
CA GLY A 670 33.80 -22.87 -29.57
C GLY A 670 34.19 -22.37 -30.98
N LYS A 671 35.02 -21.31 -31.10
CA LYS A 671 35.59 -20.90 -32.39
C LYS A 671 36.81 -21.75 -32.77
N GLU A 672 37.59 -22.14 -31.78
CA GLU A 672 38.79 -22.96 -31.97
C GLU A 672 38.41 -24.40 -32.28
N GLU A 673 37.45 -24.97 -31.55
CA GLU A 673 36.88 -26.30 -31.83
C GLU A 673 36.38 -26.43 -33.27
N ILE A 674 35.58 -25.46 -33.75
CA ILE A 674 35.10 -25.52 -35.14
C ILE A 674 36.23 -25.31 -36.16
N LYS A 675 37.29 -24.58 -35.82
CA LYS A 675 38.46 -24.43 -36.70
C LYS A 675 39.18 -25.77 -36.85
N GLU A 676 39.32 -26.52 -35.76
CA GLU A 676 39.87 -27.88 -35.77
C GLU A 676 39.00 -28.84 -36.57
N ILE A 677 37.68 -28.87 -36.31
CA ILE A 677 36.71 -29.68 -37.06
C ILE A 677 36.78 -29.40 -38.58
N LYS A 678 36.91 -28.13 -38.98
CA LYS A 678 37.05 -27.75 -40.40
C LYS A 678 38.36 -28.20 -41.01
N ASN A 679 39.45 -28.19 -40.24
CA ASN A 679 40.75 -28.68 -40.69
C ASN A 679 40.72 -30.21 -40.86
N GLU A 680 40.14 -30.93 -39.89
CA GLU A 680 39.92 -32.38 -39.96
C GLU A 680 39.09 -32.76 -41.19
N LEU A 681 37.97 -32.05 -41.42
CA LEU A 681 37.12 -32.27 -42.58
C LEU A 681 37.85 -32.01 -43.90
N LYS A 682 38.74 -31.01 -43.95
CA LYS A 682 39.52 -30.68 -45.15
C LYS A 682 40.51 -31.79 -45.49
N GLU A 683 41.22 -32.32 -44.50
CA GLU A 683 42.15 -33.43 -44.68
C GLU A 683 41.43 -34.72 -45.11
N ILE A 684 40.34 -35.09 -44.43
CA ILE A 684 39.53 -36.24 -44.82
C ILE A 684 38.98 -36.08 -46.24
N THR A 685 38.53 -34.89 -46.62
CA THR A 685 38.02 -34.63 -47.97
C THR A 685 39.12 -34.75 -49.03
N LYS A 686 40.36 -34.37 -48.73
CA LYS A 686 41.51 -34.55 -49.62
C LYS A 686 41.84 -36.03 -49.80
N GLN A 687 41.80 -36.81 -48.72
CA GLN A 687 42.00 -38.26 -48.75
C GLN A 687 40.92 -38.99 -49.56
N VAL A 688 39.64 -38.61 -49.40
CA VAL A 688 38.54 -39.20 -50.19
C VAL A 688 38.62 -38.84 -51.68
N LYS A 689 39.00 -37.59 -52.03
CA LYS A 689 39.18 -37.20 -53.44
C LYS A 689 40.32 -37.94 -54.13
N ALA A 690 41.39 -38.26 -53.40
CA ALA A 690 42.47 -39.08 -53.93
C ALA A 690 41.97 -40.50 -54.27
N LEU A 691 41.05 -41.07 -53.47
CA LEU A 691 40.46 -42.39 -53.71
C LEU A 691 39.51 -42.43 -54.92
N ASP A 692 38.74 -41.37 -55.17
CA ASP A 692 37.80 -41.29 -56.32
C ASP A 692 38.52 -41.20 -57.69
N ALA A 693 39.74 -40.66 -57.73
CA ALA A 693 40.55 -40.60 -58.95
C ALA A 693 40.95 -42.01 -59.45
N PHE A 694 41.21 -42.94 -58.54
CA PHE A 694 41.59 -44.32 -58.86
C PHE A 694 40.43 -45.17 -59.41
N ASP A 695 39.18 -44.92 -59.01
CA ASP A 695 38.00 -45.65 -59.54
C ASP A 695 37.68 -45.27 -60.99
N LYS A 696 38.02 -44.03 -61.40
CA LYS A 696 37.88 -43.56 -62.79
C LYS A 696 38.88 -44.25 -63.73
N GLU A 697 40.13 -44.46 -63.29
CA GLU A 697 41.16 -45.13 -64.11
C GLU A 697 40.85 -46.61 -64.35
N LEU A 698 40.34 -47.32 -63.34
CA LEU A 698 39.91 -48.72 -63.48
C LEU A 698 38.79 -48.87 -64.51
N LYS A 699 37.77 -48.02 -64.42
CA LYS A 699 36.63 -48.03 -65.36
C LYS A 699 37.09 -47.71 -66.79
N ALA A 700 38.10 -46.86 -66.96
CA ALA A 700 38.70 -46.59 -68.26
C ALA A 700 39.46 -47.80 -68.83
N CYS A 701 40.28 -48.49 -68.00
CA CYS A 701 41.00 -49.72 -68.39
C CYS A 701 40.06 -50.82 -68.88
N VAL A 702 39.04 -51.13 -68.08
CA VAL A 702 38.04 -52.17 -68.41
C VAL A 702 37.23 -51.79 -69.66
N LYS A 703 36.92 -50.51 -69.85
CA LYS A 703 36.20 -50.04 -71.04
C LYS A 703 37.05 -50.19 -72.30
N MET A 704 38.34 -49.86 -72.24
CA MET A 704 39.26 -50.04 -73.37
C MET A 704 39.44 -51.52 -73.75
N ALA A 705 39.68 -52.39 -72.77
CA ALA A 705 39.84 -53.83 -73.01
C ALA A 705 38.63 -54.43 -73.75
N ASN A 706 37.42 -54.14 -73.25
CA ASN A 706 36.18 -54.60 -73.87
C ASN A 706 35.93 -54.01 -75.28
N THR A 707 36.39 -52.78 -75.53
CA THR A 707 36.23 -52.14 -76.85
C THR A 707 37.15 -52.80 -77.88
N ASN A 708 38.40 -53.08 -77.51
CA ASN A 708 39.36 -53.78 -78.36
C ASN A 708 38.89 -55.20 -78.67
N TYR A 709 38.42 -55.94 -77.66
CA TYR A 709 37.86 -57.29 -77.85
C TYR A 709 36.69 -57.30 -78.84
N LYS A 710 35.75 -56.35 -78.74
CA LYS A 710 34.63 -56.22 -79.69
C LYS A 710 35.09 -55.94 -81.12
N ALA A 711 36.10 -55.08 -81.30
CA ALA A 711 36.64 -54.75 -82.62
C ALA A 711 37.31 -55.97 -83.29
N VAL A 712 38.15 -56.69 -82.53
CA VAL A 712 38.86 -57.89 -83.02
C VAL A 712 37.87 -59.01 -83.34
N THR A 713 36.89 -59.26 -82.47
CA THR A 713 35.85 -60.29 -82.68
C THR A 713 35.02 -60.01 -83.93
N LYS A 714 34.73 -58.73 -84.22
CA LYS A 714 34.02 -58.32 -85.44
C LYS A 714 34.85 -58.60 -86.70
N ASN A 715 36.16 -58.38 -86.66
CA ASN A 715 37.06 -58.72 -87.77
C ASN A 715 37.15 -60.24 -87.98
N ILE A 716 37.28 -61.03 -86.92
CA ILE A 716 37.28 -62.50 -87.00
C ILE A 716 35.96 -63.01 -87.59
N MET A 717 34.82 -62.42 -87.21
CA MET A 717 33.52 -62.75 -87.78
C MET A 717 33.41 -62.36 -89.27
N ASN A 718 34.00 -61.24 -89.68
CA ASN A 718 34.06 -60.86 -91.09
C ASN A 718 34.93 -61.82 -91.91
N GLN A 719 36.09 -62.22 -91.39
CA GLN A 719 36.97 -63.22 -92.02
C GLN A 719 36.24 -64.56 -92.23
N ARG A 720 35.48 -65.01 -91.22
CA ARG A 720 34.60 -66.19 -91.37
C ARG A 720 33.60 -66.01 -92.51
N LYS A 721 32.90 -64.87 -92.57
CA LYS A 721 31.92 -64.60 -93.64
C LYS A 721 32.56 -64.55 -95.03
N GLU A 722 33.79 -64.05 -95.14
CA GLU A 722 34.56 -64.07 -96.39
C GLU A 722 35.00 -65.49 -96.77
N GLY A 723 35.49 -66.28 -95.81
CA GLY A 723 35.80 -67.70 -96.00
C GLY A 723 34.58 -68.51 -96.45
N GLU A 724 33.43 -68.32 -95.79
CA GLU A 724 32.15 -68.96 -96.17
C GLU A 724 31.70 -68.53 -97.58
N LYS A 725 31.94 -67.27 -97.98
CA LYS A 725 31.66 -66.80 -99.36
C LYS A 725 32.58 -67.45 -100.39
N LEU A 726 33.85 -67.67 -100.06
CA LEU A 726 34.79 -68.38 -100.93
C LEU A 726 34.39 -69.85 -101.08
N CYS A 727 34.01 -70.52 -99.98
CA CYS A 727 33.53 -71.90 -100.02
C CYS A 727 32.27 -72.10 -100.88
N LYS A 728 31.41 -71.08 -101.05
CA LYS A 728 30.24 -71.14 -101.95
C LYS A 728 30.61 -71.22 -103.44
N LYS A 729 31.85 -70.92 -103.81
CA LYS A 729 32.36 -71.04 -105.19
C LYS A 729 33.00 -72.41 -105.47
N GLU A 730 33.15 -73.26 -104.46
CA GLU A 730 33.68 -74.62 -104.60
C GLU A 730 32.62 -75.60 -105.17
N PRO A 731 33.04 -76.67 -105.85
CA PRO A 731 32.16 -77.75 -106.29
C PRO A 731 31.32 -78.35 -105.14
N LYS A 732 30.06 -78.73 -105.41
CA LYS A 732 29.06 -79.13 -104.40
C LYS A 732 29.51 -80.27 -103.47
N ASP A 733 30.37 -81.17 -103.95
CA ASP A 733 30.96 -82.29 -103.20
C ASP A 733 32.04 -81.85 -102.19
N ARG A 734 32.67 -80.68 -102.38
CA ARG A 734 33.76 -80.14 -101.52
C ARG A 734 33.35 -78.98 -100.63
N MET A 735 32.20 -78.34 -100.92
CA MET A 735 31.70 -77.17 -100.19
C MET A 735 31.50 -77.41 -98.68
N LYS A 736 31.06 -78.61 -98.27
CA LYS A 736 30.88 -78.94 -96.85
C LYS A 736 32.22 -78.98 -96.10
N ALA A 737 33.19 -79.71 -96.64
CA ALA A 737 34.53 -79.81 -96.06
C ALA A 737 35.32 -78.48 -96.04
N CYS A 738 34.99 -77.55 -96.94
CA CYS A 738 35.52 -76.18 -96.92
C CYS A 738 34.89 -75.36 -95.78
N ASN A 739 33.56 -75.35 -95.66
CA ASN A 739 32.87 -74.62 -94.59
C ASN A 739 33.26 -75.14 -93.19
N ASP A 740 33.40 -76.45 -93.02
CA ASP A 740 33.82 -77.03 -91.74
C ASP A 740 35.22 -76.53 -91.32
N ARG A 741 36.16 -76.41 -92.27
CA ARG A 741 37.50 -75.83 -92.02
C ARG A 741 37.45 -74.34 -91.66
N VAL A 742 36.65 -73.55 -92.36
CA VAL A 742 36.47 -72.11 -92.05
C VAL A 742 35.86 -71.91 -90.66
N ILE A 743 34.91 -72.78 -90.27
CA ILE A 743 34.30 -72.75 -88.94
C ILE A 743 35.32 -73.18 -87.87
N GLU A 744 36.15 -74.20 -88.14
CA GLU A 744 37.18 -74.64 -87.20
C GLU A 744 38.26 -73.57 -86.97
N GLU A 745 38.73 -72.90 -88.03
CA GLU A 745 39.66 -71.78 -87.91
C GLU A 745 39.05 -70.59 -87.17
N TYR A 746 37.79 -70.25 -87.46
CA TYR A 746 37.05 -69.22 -86.73
C TYR A 746 36.97 -69.52 -85.23
N ASN A 747 36.62 -70.75 -84.87
CA ASN A 747 36.51 -71.16 -83.47
C ASN A 747 37.87 -71.13 -82.76
N LYS A 748 38.96 -71.54 -83.43
CA LYS A 748 40.33 -71.43 -82.90
C LYS A 748 40.74 -69.98 -82.64
N LEU A 749 40.50 -69.09 -83.61
CA LEU A 749 40.81 -67.65 -83.49
C LEU A 749 39.99 -66.98 -82.40
N LEU A 750 38.69 -67.28 -82.33
CA LEU A 750 37.79 -66.74 -81.32
C LEU A 750 38.21 -67.17 -79.91
N ASN A 751 38.54 -68.45 -79.71
CA ASN A 751 38.93 -68.95 -78.40
C ASN A 751 40.26 -68.33 -77.91
N LYS A 752 41.22 -68.12 -78.82
CA LYS A 752 42.48 -67.43 -78.51
C LYS A 752 42.24 -65.99 -78.01
N ILE A 753 41.40 -65.23 -78.70
CA ILE A 753 41.08 -63.85 -78.32
C ILE A 753 40.24 -63.78 -77.03
N ASN A 754 39.39 -64.77 -76.77
CA ASN A 754 38.66 -64.87 -75.51
C ASN A 754 39.63 -64.98 -74.32
N ILE A 755 40.63 -65.87 -74.43
CA ILE A 755 41.67 -66.05 -73.40
C ILE A 755 42.52 -64.77 -73.22
N GLU A 756 42.90 -64.11 -74.33
CA GLU A 756 43.64 -62.84 -74.27
C GLU A 756 42.84 -61.72 -73.58
N ASN A 757 41.54 -61.61 -73.87
CA ASN A 757 40.67 -60.63 -73.22
C ASN A 757 40.42 -60.96 -71.74
N GLU A 758 40.26 -62.24 -71.38
CA GLU A 758 40.19 -62.64 -69.97
C GLU A 758 41.48 -62.28 -69.22
N ASN A 759 42.66 -62.52 -69.82
CA ASN A 759 43.93 -62.14 -69.22
C ASN A 759 44.08 -60.62 -69.08
N GLU A 760 43.64 -59.82 -70.05
CA GLU A 760 43.70 -58.35 -69.93
C GLU A 760 42.68 -57.77 -68.94
N LEU A 761 41.48 -58.35 -68.85
CA LEU A 761 40.53 -58.00 -67.79
C LEU A 761 41.08 -58.35 -66.40
N LYS A 762 41.80 -59.47 -66.28
CA LYS A 762 42.49 -59.88 -65.06
C LYS A 762 43.66 -58.94 -64.73
N ARG A 763 44.43 -58.48 -65.72
CA ARG A 763 45.47 -57.45 -65.56
C ARG A 763 44.90 -56.11 -65.08
N CYS A 764 43.77 -55.66 -65.64
CA CYS A 764 43.06 -54.47 -65.14
C CYS A 764 42.60 -54.68 -63.67
N SER A 765 42.23 -55.90 -63.27
CA SER A 765 41.80 -56.25 -61.91
C SER A 765 42.97 -56.38 -60.91
N ASP A 766 44.12 -56.93 -61.31
CA ASP A 766 45.26 -57.19 -60.40
C ASP A 766 46.02 -55.92 -60.01
N LYS A 767 45.95 -54.85 -60.82
CA LYS A 767 46.37 -53.50 -60.39
C LYS A 767 45.55 -52.95 -59.20
N ASN A 768 44.46 -53.60 -58.80
CA ASN A 768 43.46 -53.07 -57.89
C ASN A 768 43.35 -53.80 -56.53
N LYS A 769 44.19 -54.80 -56.24
CA LYS A 769 44.10 -55.59 -54.99
C LYS A 769 44.64 -54.89 -53.71
N GLN A 770 45.19 -53.69 -53.79
CA GLN A 770 45.58 -52.90 -52.61
C GLN A 770 44.63 -51.74 -52.24
N GLY A 771 43.57 -51.47 -53.01
CA GLY A 771 42.72 -50.29 -52.81
C GLY A 771 41.35 -50.51 -52.13
N LYS A 772 40.79 -51.73 -52.15
CA LYS A 772 39.37 -51.97 -51.81
C LYS A 772 39.10 -53.11 -50.82
N SER A 773 39.97 -53.27 -49.82
CA SER A 773 39.58 -53.94 -48.58
C SER A 773 40.12 -53.15 -47.40
N ASN A 774 39.32 -52.25 -46.83
CA ASN A 774 39.62 -51.74 -45.50
C ASN A 774 38.38 -51.11 -44.86
N SER A 775 37.98 -51.64 -43.70
CA SER A 775 36.93 -51.05 -42.85
C SER A 775 37.17 -49.55 -42.56
N ASN A 776 38.43 -49.11 -42.69
CA ASN A 776 38.89 -47.74 -42.51
C ASN A 776 38.28 -46.73 -43.51
N VAL A 777 38.04 -47.09 -44.78
CA VAL A 777 37.46 -46.14 -45.76
C VAL A 777 36.00 -45.84 -45.44
N LYS A 778 35.24 -46.86 -45.02
CA LYS A 778 33.83 -46.70 -44.62
C LYS A 778 33.70 -45.88 -43.34
N LYS A 779 34.59 -46.10 -42.36
CA LYS A 779 34.70 -45.27 -41.15
C LYS A 779 35.05 -43.81 -41.47
N MET A 780 35.98 -43.60 -42.40
CA MET A 780 36.39 -42.27 -42.85
C MET A 780 35.24 -41.50 -43.54
N MET A 781 34.47 -42.16 -44.40
CA MET A 781 33.28 -41.54 -45.04
C MET A 781 32.16 -41.25 -44.02
N ALA A 782 31.97 -42.10 -43.01
CA ALA A 782 31.02 -41.85 -41.92
C ALA A 782 31.44 -40.63 -41.09
N ARG A 783 32.72 -40.56 -40.69
CA ARG A 783 33.30 -39.41 -39.95
C ARG A 783 33.21 -38.12 -40.75
N LYS A 784 33.46 -38.15 -42.06
CA LYS A 784 33.26 -36.99 -42.95
C LYS A 784 31.82 -36.46 -42.86
N LYS A 785 30.82 -37.34 -42.94
CA LYS A 785 29.40 -36.98 -42.90
C LYS A 785 28.98 -36.42 -41.53
N GLU A 786 29.58 -36.89 -40.45
CA GLU A 786 29.38 -36.33 -39.10
C GLU A 786 29.98 -34.94 -38.97
N LEU A 787 31.23 -34.75 -39.37
CA LEU A 787 31.91 -33.44 -39.37
C LEU A 787 31.16 -32.43 -40.24
N GLU A 788 30.65 -32.83 -41.40
CA GLU A 788 29.82 -31.97 -42.26
C GLU A 788 28.53 -31.53 -41.55
N LYS A 789 27.86 -32.44 -40.83
CA LYS A 789 26.68 -32.09 -40.01
C LYS A 789 27.02 -31.11 -38.89
N GLU A 790 28.16 -31.27 -38.22
CA GLU A 790 28.60 -30.36 -37.16
C GLU A 790 28.94 -28.96 -37.71
N VAL A 791 29.64 -28.89 -38.84
CA VAL A 791 29.92 -27.63 -39.53
C VAL A 791 28.63 -26.93 -39.99
N GLU A 792 27.63 -27.68 -40.45
CA GLU A 792 26.35 -27.13 -40.90
C GLU A 792 25.50 -26.63 -39.74
N LYS A 793 25.45 -27.37 -38.62
CA LYS A 793 24.85 -26.89 -37.35
C LYS A 793 25.50 -25.58 -36.90
N TYR A 794 26.83 -25.49 -36.97
CA TYR A 794 27.57 -24.27 -36.65
C TYR A 794 27.23 -23.10 -37.58
N LYS A 795 27.19 -23.31 -38.90
CA LYS A 795 26.80 -22.27 -39.86
C LYS A 795 25.39 -21.74 -39.57
N THR A 796 24.46 -22.63 -39.27
CA THR A 796 23.08 -22.28 -38.91
C THR A 796 23.04 -21.43 -37.63
N MET A 797 23.81 -21.80 -36.62
CA MET A 797 23.95 -21.02 -35.38
C MET A 797 24.57 -19.63 -35.66
N VAL A 798 25.63 -19.55 -36.46
CA VAL A 798 26.27 -18.28 -36.84
C VAL A 798 25.33 -17.39 -37.65
N ALA A 799 24.53 -17.96 -38.56
CA ALA A 799 23.53 -17.23 -39.32
C ALA A 799 22.48 -16.61 -38.40
N ARG A 800 21.94 -17.37 -37.43
CA ARG A 800 21.03 -16.86 -36.40
C ARG A 800 21.68 -15.75 -35.55
N ILE A 801 22.95 -15.91 -35.18
CA ILE A 801 23.69 -14.86 -34.45
C ILE A 801 23.82 -13.59 -35.28
N LYS A 802 24.14 -13.70 -36.58
CA LYS A 802 24.24 -12.55 -37.50
C LYS A 802 22.89 -11.88 -37.69
N GLU A 803 21.83 -12.64 -37.90
CA GLU A 803 20.46 -12.15 -38.04
C GLU A 803 20.00 -11.41 -36.78
N ASN A 804 20.25 -11.96 -35.59
CA ASN A 804 19.93 -11.31 -34.32
C ASN A 804 20.79 -10.07 -34.05
N LYS A 805 22.03 -10.05 -34.56
CA LYS A 805 22.90 -8.87 -34.49
C LYS A 805 22.36 -7.75 -35.36
N LEU A 806 21.93 -8.04 -36.59
CA LEU A 806 21.30 -7.11 -37.53
C LEU A 806 19.95 -6.58 -37.00
N LYS A 807 19.05 -7.46 -36.53
CA LYS A 807 17.78 -7.07 -35.88
C LYS A 807 17.99 -6.20 -34.63
N GLY A 808 19.15 -6.28 -33.98
CA GLY A 808 19.51 -5.50 -32.79
C GLY A 808 20.26 -4.19 -33.04
N GLU A 809 20.63 -3.86 -34.29
CA GLU A 809 21.44 -2.67 -34.59
C GLU A 809 20.68 -1.36 -34.37
N GLY A 810 19.43 -1.26 -34.84
CA GLY A 810 18.57 -0.09 -34.57
C GLY A 810 18.38 0.15 -33.06
N LYS A 811 18.03 -0.90 -32.32
CA LYS A 811 17.87 -0.85 -30.85
C LYS A 811 19.14 -0.40 -30.12
N ARG A 812 20.33 -0.74 -30.64
CA ARG A 812 21.62 -0.30 -30.08
C ARG A 812 21.95 1.14 -30.47
N ALA A 813 21.58 1.57 -31.67
CA ALA A 813 21.73 2.95 -32.12
C ALA A 813 20.92 3.90 -31.21
N ASP A 814 19.68 3.55 -30.89
CA ASP A 814 18.83 4.31 -29.95
C ASP A 814 19.54 4.49 -28.60
N ILE A 815 20.12 3.41 -28.05
CA ILE A 815 20.83 3.44 -26.76
C ILE A 815 22.13 4.27 -26.84
N LYS A 816 22.82 4.30 -27.99
CA LYS A 816 24.04 5.09 -28.20
C LYS A 816 23.77 6.59 -28.09
N VAL A 817 22.64 7.08 -28.59
CA VAL A 817 22.25 8.51 -28.48
C VAL A 817 22.29 8.98 -27.03
N PHE A 818 21.70 8.21 -26.10
CA PHE A 818 21.74 8.52 -24.67
C PHE A 818 23.14 8.46 -24.07
N THR A 819 24.00 7.57 -24.58
CA THR A 819 25.38 7.42 -24.10
C THR A 819 26.20 8.67 -24.40
N ILE A 820 26.05 9.22 -25.62
CA ILE A 820 26.72 10.46 -26.04
C ILE A 820 26.24 11.64 -25.20
N LYS A 821 24.92 11.85 -25.09
CA LYS A 821 24.32 12.92 -24.29
C LYS A 821 24.77 12.86 -22.82
N LYS A 822 24.85 11.67 -22.24
CA LYS A 822 25.32 11.46 -20.86
C LYS A 822 26.79 11.79 -20.67
N LYS A 823 27.66 11.53 -21.66
CA LYS A 823 29.09 11.87 -21.57
C LYS A 823 29.26 13.39 -21.47
N SER A 824 28.66 14.14 -22.39
CA SER A 824 28.68 15.61 -22.37
C SER A 824 28.12 16.19 -21.06
N LEU A 825 27.00 15.65 -20.56
CA LEU A 825 26.40 16.16 -19.33
C LEU A 825 27.22 15.84 -18.07
N LYS A 826 27.94 14.71 -18.04
CA LYS A 826 28.86 14.38 -16.95
C LYS A 826 30.04 15.36 -16.88
N GLU A 827 30.61 15.72 -18.02
CA GLU A 827 31.69 16.70 -18.11
C GLU A 827 31.21 18.06 -17.56
N LYS A 828 30.02 18.52 -17.99
CA LYS A 828 29.40 19.74 -17.44
C LYS A 828 29.18 19.68 -15.92
N ILE A 829 28.67 18.55 -15.40
CA ILE A 829 28.46 18.36 -13.95
C ILE A 829 29.78 18.41 -13.19
N ALA A 830 30.87 17.85 -13.73
CA ALA A 830 32.17 17.85 -13.07
C ALA A 830 32.69 19.29 -12.91
N ILE A 831 32.61 20.10 -13.96
CA ILE A 831 33.01 21.51 -13.95
C ILE A 831 32.20 22.30 -12.91
N PHE A 832 30.87 22.22 -12.97
CA PHE A 832 29.98 22.92 -12.02
C PHE A 832 30.15 22.46 -10.58
N ARG A 833 30.52 21.19 -10.36
CA ARG A 833 30.75 20.66 -9.01
C ARG A 833 31.94 21.34 -8.33
N GLU A 834 33.01 21.60 -9.07
CA GLU A 834 34.19 22.28 -8.52
C GLU A 834 33.86 23.75 -8.20
N GLN A 835 33.19 24.46 -9.10
CA GLN A 835 32.72 25.83 -8.85
C GLN A 835 31.84 25.94 -7.58
N VAL A 836 30.91 25.00 -7.38
CA VAL A 836 30.05 24.97 -6.19
C VAL A 836 30.84 24.64 -4.92
N LYS A 837 31.90 23.84 -5.02
CA LYS A 837 32.76 23.49 -3.89
C LYS A 837 33.50 24.72 -3.37
N ASP A 838 34.11 25.50 -4.25
CA ASP A 838 34.82 26.73 -3.90
C ASP A 838 33.88 27.75 -3.22
N LEU A 839 32.69 27.95 -3.80
CA LEU A 839 31.67 28.83 -3.23
C LEU A 839 31.15 28.34 -1.87
N LYS A 840 31.04 27.02 -1.69
CA LYS A 840 30.62 26.41 -0.42
C LYS A 840 31.66 26.64 0.67
N GLU A 841 32.94 26.47 0.35
CA GLU A 841 34.03 26.67 1.32
C GLU A 841 34.09 28.13 1.78
N LYS A 842 33.96 29.09 0.86
CA LYS A 842 33.83 30.52 1.20
C LYS A 842 32.63 30.77 2.13
N TYR A 843 31.46 30.23 1.78
CA TYR A 843 30.23 30.37 2.58
C TYR A 843 30.37 29.80 4.00
N GLU A 844 30.87 28.57 4.15
CA GLU A 844 31.02 27.91 5.45
C GLU A 844 32.11 28.61 6.31
N THR A 845 33.16 29.13 5.69
CA THR A 845 34.19 29.92 6.38
C THR A 845 33.60 31.20 6.96
N SER A 846 32.84 31.97 6.16
CA SER A 846 32.15 33.17 6.63
C SER A 846 31.12 32.85 7.72
N LYS A 847 30.38 31.74 7.58
CA LYS A 847 29.42 31.28 8.59
C LYS A 847 30.08 30.89 9.91
N LYS A 848 31.26 30.24 9.88
CA LYS A 848 32.04 29.93 11.08
C LYS A 848 32.48 31.20 11.81
N LYS A 849 32.99 32.20 11.08
CA LYS A 849 33.36 33.52 11.65
C LYS A 849 32.16 34.19 12.32
N ILE A 850 30.99 34.20 11.66
CA ILE A 850 29.75 34.77 12.24
C ILE A 850 29.29 34.00 13.49
N ASN A 851 29.48 32.68 13.52
CA ASN A 851 29.08 31.88 14.67
C ASN A 851 29.88 32.18 15.95
N GLN A 852 31.09 32.72 15.82
CA GLN A 852 31.95 33.14 16.94
C GLN A 852 31.54 34.49 17.54
N ILE A 853 30.63 35.23 16.91
CA ILE A 853 30.10 36.50 17.45
C ILE A 853 29.24 36.20 18.69
N LEU A 854 29.62 36.79 19.83
CA LEU A 854 28.93 36.64 21.12
C LEU A 854 27.64 37.49 21.21
N VAL A 855 27.64 38.67 20.57
CA VAL A 855 26.50 39.60 20.58
C VAL A 855 25.41 39.12 19.62
N LYS A 856 24.22 38.84 20.15
CA LYS A 856 23.10 38.23 19.40
C LYS A 856 22.56 39.11 18.28
N ALA A 857 22.53 40.42 18.47
CA ALA A 857 22.05 41.39 17.46
C ALA A 857 23.00 41.46 16.25
N ASP A 858 24.30 41.58 16.50
CA ASP A 858 25.34 41.64 15.47
C ASP A 858 25.44 40.33 14.70
N LYS A 859 25.35 39.20 15.42
CA LYS A 859 25.28 37.87 14.81
C LYS A 859 24.08 37.76 13.87
N MET A 860 22.90 38.27 14.24
CA MET A 860 21.74 38.28 13.34
C MET A 860 21.95 39.16 12.10
N ASN A 861 22.54 40.35 12.24
CA ASN A 861 22.79 41.26 11.12
C ASN A 861 23.84 40.68 10.17
N ALA A 862 24.95 40.17 10.68
CA ALA A 862 25.97 39.50 9.86
C ALA A 862 25.43 38.24 9.16
N MET A 863 24.54 37.49 9.82
CA MET A 863 23.86 36.34 9.20
C MET A 863 22.87 36.74 8.10
N LYS A 864 22.27 37.94 8.18
CA LYS A 864 21.41 38.49 7.11
C LYS A 864 22.24 38.92 5.91
N GLU A 865 23.38 39.60 6.12
CA GLU A 865 24.28 39.99 5.03
C GLU A 865 24.90 38.77 4.33
N LEU A 866 25.37 37.77 5.10
CA LEU A 866 25.85 36.51 4.52
C LEU A 866 24.78 35.82 3.66
N LYS A 867 23.50 35.89 4.06
CA LYS A 867 22.41 35.35 3.23
C LYS A 867 22.26 36.08 1.90
N LYS A 868 22.40 37.42 1.87
CA LYS A 868 22.38 38.20 0.63
C LYS A 868 23.60 37.88 -0.25
N GLU A 869 24.79 37.88 0.32
CA GLU A 869 26.05 37.58 -0.38
C GLU A 869 26.12 36.12 -0.88
N SER A 870 25.38 35.20 -0.25
CA SER A 870 25.34 33.78 -0.65
C SER A 870 24.49 33.49 -1.90
N ALA A 871 23.89 34.51 -2.53
CA ALA A 871 23.07 34.33 -3.72
C ALA A 871 23.78 33.56 -4.87
N PRO A 872 25.06 33.85 -5.21
CA PRO A 872 25.79 33.08 -6.23
C PRO A 872 25.98 31.62 -5.85
N PHE A 873 26.29 31.33 -4.58
CA PHE A 873 26.41 29.96 -4.07
C PHE A 873 25.07 29.20 -4.16
N LEU A 874 23.97 29.84 -3.76
CA LEU A 874 22.63 29.23 -3.82
C LEU A 874 22.19 28.97 -5.26
N LEU A 875 22.48 29.88 -6.18
CA LEU A 875 22.20 29.73 -7.62
C LEU A 875 23.01 28.57 -8.22
N ALA A 876 24.33 28.55 -8.03
CA ALA A 876 25.21 27.49 -8.54
C ALA A 876 24.81 26.11 -7.96
N LYS A 877 24.43 26.05 -6.67
CA LYS A 877 23.92 24.82 -6.05
C LYS A 877 22.60 24.35 -6.67
N LYS A 878 21.71 25.28 -7.04
CA LYS A 878 20.44 24.97 -7.73
C LYS A 878 20.70 24.44 -9.14
N GLU A 879 21.58 25.09 -9.90
CA GLU A 879 21.96 24.65 -11.25
C GLU A 879 22.63 23.28 -11.25
N LEU A 880 23.55 23.03 -10.32
CA LEU A 880 24.16 21.70 -10.16
C LEU A 880 23.11 20.62 -9.83
N LYS A 881 22.10 20.95 -9.01
CA LYS A 881 20.98 20.04 -8.72
C LYS A 881 20.17 19.76 -9.99
N ASP A 882 19.99 20.75 -10.85
CA ASP A 882 19.22 20.63 -12.10
C ASP A 882 19.96 19.81 -13.15
N LEU A 883 21.26 20.05 -13.32
CA LEU A 883 22.12 19.23 -14.19
C LEU A 883 22.15 17.76 -13.74
N ARG A 884 22.30 17.52 -12.43
CA ARG A 884 22.24 16.15 -11.87
C ARG A 884 20.90 15.49 -12.12
N ALA A 885 19.80 16.23 -12.00
CA ALA A 885 18.47 15.71 -12.28
C ALA A 885 18.29 15.35 -13.77
N GLN A 886 18.77 16.21 -14.68
CA GLN A 886 18.79 15.92 -16.13
C GLN A 886 19.61 14.67 -16.44
N ALA A 887 20.78 14.51 -15.82
CA ALA A 887 21.61 13.32 -16.01
C ALA A 887 20.94 12.04 -15.48
N SER A 888 20.24 12.15 -14.34
CA SER A 888 19.44 11.06 -13.79
C SER A 888 18.28 10.68 -14.73
N LYS A 889 17.56 11.66 -15.31
CA LYS A 889 16.51 11.42 -16.33
C LYS A 889 17.02 10.72 -17.58
N LEU A 890 18.13 11.18 -18.15
CA LEU A 890 18.74 10.53 -19.31
C LEU A 890 19.17 9.09 -18.98
N ASN A 891 19.74 8.89 -17.79
CA ASN A 891 20.17 7.57 -17.34
C ASN A 891 18.98 6.62 -17.12
N THR A 892 17.88 7.12 -16.56
CA THR A 892 16.66 6.34 -16.35
C THR A 892 15.98 5.99 -17.67
N GLN A 893 15.81 6.94 -18.59
CA GLN A 893 15.29 6.68 -19.94
C GLN A 893 16.12 5.62 -20.69
N GLN A 894 17.46 5.72 -20.62
CA GLN A 894 18.33 4.69 -21.21
C GLN A 894 18.13 3.32 -20.55
N GLN A 895 17.86 3.28 -19.23
CA GLN A 895 17.60 2.02 -18.53
C GLN A 895 16.26 1.41 -18.92
N VAL A 896 15.19 2.21 -19.03
CA VAL A 896 13.88 1.76 -19.55
C VAL A 896 14.06 1.11 -20.92
N LEU A 897 14.72 1.80 -21.85
CA LEU A 897 14.99 1.28 -23.20
C LEU A 897 15.78 -0.04 -23.16
N LYS A 898 16.83 -0.12 -22.33
CA LYS A 898 17.62 -1.35 -22.19
C LYS A 898 16.79 -2.52 -21.66
N VAL A 899 15.84 -2.26 -20.76
CA VAL A 899 14.95 -3.31 -20.22
C VAL A 899 13.92 -3.71 -21.26
N ASN A 900 13.23 -2.75 -21.88
CA ASN A 900 12.24 -2.99 -22.93
C ASN A 900 12.84 -3.74 -24.14
N TYR A 901 14.09 -3.47 -24.49
CA TYR A 901 14.81 -4.14 -25.57
C TYR A 901 15.46 -5.48 -25.15
N GLY A 902 15.31 -5.92 -23.90
CA GLY A 902 15.88 -7.17 -23.39
C GLY A 902 17.39 -7.15 -23.16
N PHE A 903 18.05 -6.00 -23.31
CA PHE A 903 19.50 -5.86 -23.07
C PHE A 903 19.87 -5.81 -21.58
N LYS A 904 18.91 -5.54 -20.70
CA LYS A 904 19.12 -5.50 -19.24
C LYS A 904 17.92 -6.11 -18.52
N LYS A 905 18.17 -6.94 -17.51
CA LYS A 905 17.15 -7.32 -16.52
C LYS A 905 17.30 -6.44 -15.29
N ILE A 906 16.18 -6.07 -14.66
CA ILE A 906 16.23 -5.42 -13.35
C ILE A 906 16.43 -6.51 -12.31
N GLN A 907 17.60 -6.54 -11.71
CA GLN A 907 17.93 -7.46 -10.64
C GLN A 907 17.76 -6.74 -9.30
N ASN A 908 17.67 -7.52 -8.22
CA ASN A 908 17.77 -7.00 -6.84
C ASN A 908 16.63 -6.06 -6.46
N ILE A 909 15.41 -6.37 -6.91
CA ILE A 909 14.20 -5.57 -6.66
C ILE A 909 13.07 -6.32 -5.97
N SER A 910 13.20 -7.63 -5.77
CA SER A 910 12.22 -8.46 -5.04
C SER A 910 12.20 -8.11 -3.55
N GLN A 911 11.04 -8.27 -2.92
CA GLN A 911 10.87 -8.04 -1.47
C GLN A 911 11.78 -8.94 -0.64
N GLN A 912 11.93 -10.22 -1.02
CA GLN A 912 12.86 -11.15 -0.37
C GLN A 912 14.28 -10.57 -0.30
N TYR A 913 14.85 -10.21 -1.46
CA TYR A 913 16.17 -9.56 -1.53
C TYR A 913 16.25 -8.28 -0.67
N ALA A 914 15.20 -7.46 -0.67
CA ALA A 914 15.19 -6.21 0.08
C ALA A 914 15.14 -6.43 1.61
N LEU A 915 14.41 -7.44 2.08
CA LEU A 915 14.36 -7.81 3.49
C LEU A 915 15.67 -8.45 3.93
N ASP A 916 16.14 -9.44 3.19
CA ASP A 916 17.35 -10.22 3.51
C ASP A 916 18.63 -9.39 3.50
N LYS A 917 18.70 -8.34 2.68
CA LYS A 917 19.91 -7.53 2.57
C LYS A 917 19.92 -6.34 3.52
N TYR A 918 18.75 -5.77 3.82
CA TYR A 918 18.67 -4.47 4.49
C TYR A 918 17.97 -4.51 5.85
N CYS A 919 17.25 -5.58 6.20
CA CYS A 919 16.48 -5.64 7.43
C CYS A 919 16.95 -6.75 8.38
N LEU A 920 17.10 -7.98 7.88
CA LEU A 920 17.51 -9.17 8.64
C LEU A 920 19.01 -9.41 8.48
#